data_AF-A0A923CPL0-F1
#
_entry.id   AF-A0A923CPL0-F1
#
_cell.length_a   1.000
_cell.length_b   1.000
_cell.length_c   1.000
_cell.angle_alpha   90.00
_cell.angle_beta   90.00
_cell.angle_gamma   90.00
#
_symmetry.space_group_name_H-M   'P 1'
#
loop_
_entity.id
_entity.type
_entity.pdbx_description
1 polymer ?
#
loop_
_entity_poly.entity_id
_entity_poly.type
_entity_poly.pdbx_seq_one_letter_code
_entity_poly.pdbx_strand_id
1 'polypeptide(L)'
;MPHHGASGRRRIALVLGCPRRDPGPAVGAITVLTLAATTDWLRRWATEIAENEHHLTWLDAAIGDADHGANLQRGMSAVVAQLDAQPPSTVREALTRAGLTLVSTVGGASGPLFGTLLLRAATQSGDAPALDGPALVAALRAGAAGVQQRGHAELGDKTLLDALVPAIEALDAAVATGAPLTEAASTAAIAADVARDATAELVARRGRASYLGDRSRGSIDPGAASAALMLGALAAALAAEASVPTAPLVPAVAAPESPVGEPTRPADRRAPRVGLVLVSHSRALAEAAATLAREFTPADPPRIAIAAGRADGGTGTNATRVAAAISEASEGVGVVVLTDLGSAVLSADMALEFIANRIDVRVVPAPFIEGLLAAVVRAATGDSIDVVAAEASAALAPKVALLAGSAPSTEAPGPAATKPAATPSAAAAPDQPSASAIALVRNEGGLHARPAAEIAALAATFSSTISLAVPGKPPAPAASPLSISILIAKPGTEVHVSASGDDADAAVRAIVELIEGGFGEPLVTAPSPTIAPALLAEAAEPDRGSGPLGVSSGRVVGPVAVLVHAIAEPSATVIMAPPARAAAAQIVTDALRATAAQYRERAAATEGHRAEVLAATAAIADDAVLHDAASRAVHERGVSPERAVWDAIARLVADYRAAGGSMLDRITDLHDVRDRAIAAITGVEPPGLPERREPYILIADDLAPADTVTLDPARCLALVTEQGGPTSHTAIIARELGLPAVVGVLGATGIADGTLVLVDGDTSEVIVQPDLAEQATATGVITLPPFVGPGQTADGHLVVLSANVGAPREIARAVERGAEGVGLFRTEFCFLDRADEPSVAEQVAAYREVFAAFPKQRIIVRTLDAGSDKPLPFLTAIDEPNPVLGLRGVRTAIRDPQVLERQLQAIAEAAAAERADVAVMAPMIATLGETREFAARARAAGIASVGIMLETPAAAVTAAELCEAVDFISVGTNDLSQYTMAADRMSASLAALADPWQPALLRMIRLVGDAAAATGTPMGLCGEAAANPDFAAVLVGLGASSLSMTARAIPTVGARLAGVTLEQCRAAAAAACAAPEPTAARAAARAVLA
;
A
#
# COMPACT_ATOMS: atom_id res chain seq x y z
N MET A 1 11.66 54.09 -11.24
CA MET A 1 11.97 55.02 -10.12
C MET A 1 11.33 56.37 -10.40
N PRO A 2 10.86 57.17 -9.42
CA PRO A 2 11.12 57.16 -7.94
C PRO A 2 9.86 56.89 -7.06
N HIS A 3 9.91 56.20 -5.91
CA HIS A 3 10.15 56.62 -4.50
C HIS A 3 9.24 57.78 -4.00
N HIS A 4 8.50 57.78 -2.88
CA HIS A 4 8.48 57.14 -1.54
C HIS A 4 7.00 56.92 -1.10
N GLY A 5 6.54 56.23 -0.05
CA GLY A 5 7.09 55.65 1.19
C GLY A 5 5.93 55.58 2.23
N ALA A 6 5.88 54.49 3.01
CA ALA A 6 5.14 54.33 4.28
C ALA A 6 3.59 54.51 4.30
N SER A 7 2.84 53.43 4.02
CA SER A 7 1.48 53.21 4.55
C SER A 7 1.06 51.76 4.29
N GLY A 8 1.40 50.87 5.22
CA GLY A 8 1.13 49.44 5.10
C GLY A 8 1.02 48.75 6.45
N ARG A 9 0.43 49.44 7.44
CA ARG A 9 0.01 48.84 8.71
C ARG A 9 -1.45 49.25 8.93
N ARG A 10 -2.34 48.26 8.84
CA ARG A 10 -3.81 48.25 9.05
C ARG A 10 -4.61 47.95 7.77
N ARG A 11 -4.82 46.67 7.53
CA ARG A 11 -6.12 46.07 7.14
C ARG A 11 -5.91 44.60 6.78
N ILE A 12 -6.09 43.71 7.75
CA ILE A 12 -6.61 42.36 7.48
C ILE A 12 -7.60 42.07 8.63
N ALA A 13 -8.86 41.96 8.27
CA ALA A 13 -9.92 41.42 9.10
C ALA A 13 -10.75 40.47 8.22
N LEU A 14 -11.01 39.28 8.77
CA LEU A 14 -11.93 38.21 8.34
C LEU A 14 -11.61 37.47 7.04
N VAL A 15 -11.45 36.15 7.13
CA VAL A 15 -12.43 35.11 6.72
C VAL A 15 -11.89 33.71 7.13
N LEU A 16 -12.81 32.81 7.52
CA LEU A 16 -12.68 31.42 8.01
C LEU A 16 -12.56 31.23 9.53
N GLY A 17 -13.58 30.56 10.09
CA GLY A 17 -13.83 30.44 11.53
C GLY A 17 -13.00 29.36 12.20
N CYS A 18 -12.05 29.78 13.02
CA CYS A 18 -11.64 29.06 14.21
C CYS A 18 -12.27 29.75 15.44
N PRO A 19 -12.70 29.01 16.48
CA PRO A 19 -13.25 29.61 17.68
C PRO A 19 -12.18 30.49 18.35
N ARG A 20 -12.50 31.78 18.55
CA ARG A 20 -11.70 32.68 19.38
C ARG A 20 -11.62 32.09 20.80
N ARG A 21 -10.42 31.77 21.27
CA ARG A 21 -10.15 31.55 22.71
C ARG A 21 -10.28 32.91 23.41
N ASP A 22 -11.35 33.10 24.19
CA ASP A 22 -11.50 34.27 25.06
C ASP A 22 -10.38 34.29 26.12
N PRO A 23 -9.82 35.47 26.47
CA PRO A 23 -8.89 35.57 27.59
C PRO A 23 -9.68 35.38 28.89
N GLY A 24 -9.47 34.22 29.54
CA GLY A 24 -10.06 33.89 30.84
C GLY A 24 -9.64 34.85 31.98
N PRO A 25 -10.28 34.74 33.15
CA PRO A 25 -10.16 35.71 34.24
C PRO A 25 -8.74 35.72 34.83
N ALA A 26 -8.34 36.88 35.39
CA ALA A 26 -7.01 37.16 35.92
C ALA A 26 -6.39 35.98 36.70
N VAL A 27 -5.48 35.31 36.02
CA VAL A 27 -4.78 34.08 36.42
C VAL A 27 -3.63 34.47 37.36
N GLY A 28 -3.42 33.71 38.45
CA GLY A 28 -2.34 33.97 39.40
C GLY A 28 -0.97 34.08 38.71
N ALA A 29 -0.10 34.99 39.19
CA ALA A 29 1.19 35.24 38.57
C ALA A 29 2.16 34.06 38.83
N ILE A 30 2.20 33.08 37.93
CA ILE A 30 3.26 32.07 37.92
C ILE A 30 4.53 32.71 37.36
N THR A 31 5.62 32.55 38.10
CA THR A 31 6.94 33.08 37.76
C THR A 31 7.94 31.98 37.37
N VAL A 32 7.57 30.70 37.55
CA VAL A 32 8.43 29.54 37.29
C VAL A 32 7.64 28.41 36.63
N LEU A 33 8.26 27.67 35.71
CA LEU A 33 7.76 26.43 35.15
C LEU A 33 8.13 25.27 36.09
N THR A 34 7.14 24.71 36.79
CA THR A 34 7.36 23.58 37.71
C THR A 34 7.42 22.25 36.96
N LEU A 35 7.80 21.18 37.65
CA LEU A 35 7.68 19.81 37.13
C LEU A 35 6.23 19.43 36.78
N ALA A 36 5.26 19.89 37.56
CA ALA A 36 3.84 19.62 37.33
C ALA A 36 3.38 20.29 36.03
N ALA A 37 3.67 21.58 35.85
CA ALA A 37 3.37 22.27 34.59
C ALA A 37 4.18 21.74 33.41
N THR A 38 5.41 21.27 33.60
CA THR A 38 6.18 20.62 32.53
C THR A 38 5.51 19.32 32.07
N THR A 39 5.03 18.51 33.01
CA THR A 39 4.34 17.25 32.70
C THR A 39 2.98 17.50 32.05
N ASP A 40 2.23 18.51 32.54
CA ASP A 40 0.97 18.94 31.92
C ASP A 40 1.18 19.51 30.52
N TRP A 41 2.25 20.30 30.31
CA TRP A 41 2.64 20.82 29.00
C TRP A 41 2.86 19.68 27.99
N LEU A 42 3.66 18.67 28.34
CA LEU A 42 3.94 17.55 27.44
C LEU A 42 2.67 16.73 27.12
N ARG A 43 1.75 16.58 28.07
CA ARG A 43 0.46 15.90 27.85
C ARG A 43 -0.46 16.72 26.95
N ARG A 44 -0.59 18.02 27.20
CA ARG A 44 -1.38 18.92 26.36
C ARG A 44 -0.83 18.99 24.96
N TRP A 45 0.49 19.00 24.81
CA TRP A 45 1.09 18.94 23.49
C TRP A 45 0.75 17.63 22.78
N ALA A 46 0.76 16.49 23.48
CA ALA A 46 0.30 15.23 22.91
C ALA A 46 -1.16 15.27 22.47
N THR A 47 -2.05 15.88 23.26
CA THR A 47 -3.46 16.09 22.90
C THR A 47 -3.59 16.98 21.67
N GLU A 48 -2.90 18.12 21.64
CA GLU A 48 -2.94 19.05 20.51
C GLU A 48 -2.40 18.40 19.22
N ILE A 49 -1.37 17.54 19.30
CA ILE A 49 -0.90 16.75 18.15
C ILE A 49 -1.93 15.71 17.70
N ALA A 50 -2.59 15.00 18.64
CA ALA A 50 -3.61 14.02 18.29
C ALA A 50 -4.86 14.67 17.65
N GLU A 51 -5.32 15.80 18.19
CA GLU A 51 -6.47 16.54 17.64
C GLU A 51 -6.17 17.16 16.27
N ASN A 52 -4.91 17.50 16.00
CA ASN A 52 -4.47 18.07 14.73
C ASN A 52 -3.76 17.06 13.83
N GLU A 53 -3.80 15.75 14.11
CA GLU A 53 -3.07 14.72 13.37
C GLU A 53 -3.36 14.78 11.87
N HIS A 54 -4.64 14.80 11.49
CA HIS A 54 -5.08 14.90 10.10
C HIS A 54 -4.68 16.23 9.46
N HIS A 55 -4.73 17.33 10.21
CA HIS A 55 -4.36 18.65 9.69
C HIS A 55 -2.85 18.75 9.43
N LEU A 56 -2.03 18.25 10.35
CA LEU A 56 -0.57 18.19 10.21
C LEU A 56 -0.16 17.25 9.07
N THR A 57 -0.86 16.12 8.91
CA THR A 57 -0.68 15.19 7.79
C THR A 57 -1.07 15.83 6.46
N TRP A 58 -2.15 16.61 6.43
CA TRP A 58 -2.57 17.37 5.25
C TRP A 58 -1.57 18.48 4.87
N LEU A 59 -1.03 19.21 5.84
CA LEU A 59 0.03 20.21 5.61
C LEU A 59 1.29 19.55 5.05
N ASP A 60 1.68 18.40 5.59
CA ASP A 60 2.83 17.64 5.13
C ASP A 60 2.59 17.01 3.76
N ALA A 61 1.38 16.58 3.42
CA ALA A 61 1.07 16.08 2.08
C ALA A 61 1.31 17.14 0.98
N ALA A 62 1.20 18.43 1.31
CA ALA A 62 1.43 19.51 0.35
C ALA A 62 2.91 19.71 0.00
N ILE A 63 3.84 19.43 0.93
CA ILE A 63 5.27 19.72 0.76
C ILE A 63 6.22 18.62 1.29
N GLY A 64 5.72 17.42 1.55
CA GLY A 64 6.40 16.31 2.22
C GLY A 64 5.78 14.96 1.85
N ASP A 65 5.97 13.94 2.69
CA ASP A 65 5.56 12.55 2.46
C ASP A 65 4.26 12.13 3.17
N ALA A 66 3.51 13.12 3.66
CA ALA A 66 2.22 12.94 4.34
C ALA A 66 2.30 12.00 5.55
N ASP A 67 3.42 12.00 6.26
CA ASP A 67 3.65 11.13 7.41
C ASP A 67 3.80 11.91 8.73
N HIS A 68 4.01 13.24 8.66
CA HIS A 68 4.41 14.04 9.81
C HIS A 68 3.39 14.01 10.96
N GLY A 69 2.10 14.13 10.67
CA GLY A 69 1.04 14.12 11.70
C GLY A 69 0.94 12.78 12.41
N ALA A 70 0.80 11.69 11.65
CA ALA A 70 0.73 10.33 12.18
C ALA A 70 2.01 9.92 12.94
N ASN A 71 3.19 10.30 12.41
CA ASN A 71 4.47 10.04 13.08
C ASN A 71 4.57 10.76 14.42
N LEU A 72 4.23 12.05 14.45
CA LEU A 72 4.34 12.85 15.68
C LEU A 72 3.27 12.44 16.70
N GLN A 73 2.07 12.03 16.28
CA GLN A 73 1.04 11.47 17.15
C GLN A 73 1.54 10.19 17.83
N ARG A 74 2.07 9.22 17.07
CA ARG A 74 2.66 7.99 17.64
C ARG A 74 3.77 8.31 18.64
N GLY A 75 4.60 9.29 18.31
CA GLY A 75 5.65 9.81 19.17
C GLY A 75 5.12 10.32 20.50
N MET A 76 4.17 11.25 20.43
CA MET A 76 3.63 11.91 21.60
C MET A 76 2.77 10.98 22.46
N SER A 77 2.05 10.03 21.86
CA SER A 77 1.38 8.94 22.61
C SER A 77 2.39 8.10 23.39
N ALA A 78 3.53 7.76 22.79
CA ALA A 78 4.60 7.04 23.48
C ALA A 78 5.24 7.88 24.60
N VAL A 79 5.39 9.19 24.41
CA VAL A 79 5.87 10.12 25.46
C VAL A 79 4.91 10.10 26.65
N VAL A 80 3.60 10.22 26.43
CA VAL A 80 2.59 10.18 27.49
C VAL A 80 2.64 8.84 28.22
N ALA A 81 2.66 7.72 27.49
CA ALA A 81 2.75 6.39 28.08
C ALA A 81 4.01 6.20 28.93
N GLN A 82 5.16 6.76 28.50
CA GLN A 82 6.40 6.68 29.27
C GLN A 82 6.35 7.55 30.54
N LEU A 83 5.77 8.74 30.46
CA LEU A 83 5.61 9.63 31.62
C LEU A 83 4.61 9.05 32.64
N ASP A 84 3.60 8.32 32.18
CA ASP A 84 2.65 7.58 33.03
C ASP A 84 3.27 6.36 33.70
N ALA A 85 4.00 5.56 32.91
CA ALA A 85 4.64 4.35 33.42
C ALA A 85 5.72 4.67 34.47
N GLN A 86 6.41 5.80 34.30
CA GLN A 86 7.48 6.21 35.19
C GLN A 86 7.48 7.74 35.35
N PRO A 87 6.76 8.26 36.35
CA PRO A 87 6.67 9.69 36.62
C PRO A 87 8.06 10.30 36.84
N PRO A 88 8.41 11.39 36.13
CA PRO A 88 9.70 12.06 36.30
C PRO A 88 9.79 12.75 37.67
N SER A 89 11.00 12.90 38.18
CA SER A 89 11.30 13.56 39.47
C SER A 89 11.82 14.99 39.30
N THR A 90 12.26 15.38 38.09
CA THR A 90 12.77 16.71 37.76
C THR A 90 12.31 17.18 36.39
N VAL A 91 12.33 18.50 36.14
CA VAL A 91 12.03 19.09 34.82
C VAL A 91 12.95 18.52 33.74
N ARG A 92 14.25 18.44 34.04
CA ARG A 92 15.25 17.83 33.14
C ARG A 92 14.92 16.39 32.81
N GLU A 93 14.52 15.59 33.79
CA GLU A 93 14.15 14.20 33.56
C GLU A 93 12.90 14.07 32.68
N ALA A 94 11.87 14.89 32.92
CA ALA A 94 10.66 14.92 32.10
C ALA A 94 10.99 15.22 30.62
N LEU A 95 11.77 16.28 30.37
CA LEU A 95 12.20 16.69 29.03
C LEU A 95 13.13 15.66 28.39
N THR A 96 14.04 15.05 29.16
CA THR A 96 14.97 14.01 28.67
C THR A 96 14.20 12.77 28.21
N ARG A 97 13.25 12.31 29.02
CA ARG A 97 12.41 11.14 28.70
C ARG A 97 11.59 11.39 27.44
N ALA A 98 10.89 12.52 27.38
CA ALA A 98 10.13 12.91 26.20
C ALA A 98 11.01 13.02 24.95
N GLY A 99 12.17 13.66 25.05
CA GLY A 99 13.11 13.80 23.95
C GLY A 99 13.65 12.47 23.43
N LEU A 100 14.12 11.58 24.33
CA LEU A 100 14.60 10.26 23.95
C LEU A 100 13.51 9.40 23.30
N THR A 101 12.28 9.49 23.82
CA THR A 101 11.16 8.74 23.27
C THR A 101 10.84 9.20 21.87
N LEU A 102 10.71 10.50 21.62
CA LEU A 102 10.50 11.03 20.26
C LEU A 102 11.58 10.59 19.28
N VAL A 103 12.86 10.60 19.68
CA VAL A 103 13.96 10.11 18.83
C VAL A 103 13.82 8.62 18.49
N SER A 104 13.22 7.82 19.37
CA SER A 104 13.17 6.36 19.24
C SER A 104 11.87 5.79 18.65
N THR A 105 10.81 6.59 18.61
CA THR A 105 9.46 6.17 18.19
C THR A 105 8.95 6.89 16.95
N VAL A 106 9.46 8.08 16.65
CA VAL A 106 9.00 8.89 15.52
C VAL A 106 9.97 8.71 14.34
N GLY A 107 9.43 8.22 13.22
CA GLY A 107 10.16 8.13 11.94
C GLY A 107 10.38 9.50 11.30
N GLY A 108 11.21 9.55 10.25
CA GLY A 108 11.47 10.78 9.51
C GLY A 108 12.32 11.81 10.25
N ALA A 109 12.23 13.08 9.83
CA ALA A 109 13.03 14.17 10.39
C ALA A 109 12.44 14.77 11.67
N SER A 110 11.12 14.64 11.89
CA SER A 110 10.39 15.27 13.00
C SER A 110 10.80 14.73 14.38
N GLY A 111 10.93 13.41 14.52
CA GLY A 111 11.38 12.74 15.74
C GLY A 111 12.75 13.23 16.22
N PRO A 112 13.78 13.14 15.36
CA PRO A 112 15.11 13.66 15.68
C PRO A 112 15.16 15.16 15.98
N LEU A 113 14.37 15.99 15.29
CA LEU A 113 14.38 17.44 15.48
C LEU A 113 13.67 17.85 16.79
N PHE A 114 12.42 17.42 17.03
CA PHE A 114 11.72 17.70 18.29
C PHE A 114 12.37 16.98 19.49
N GLY A 115 12.94 15.79 19.27
CA GLY A 115 13.74 15.11 20.28
C GLY A 115 14.99 15.90 20.66
N THR A 116 15.73 16.43 19.68
CA THR A 116 16.92 17.27 19.92
C THR A 116 16.55 18.56 20.65
N LEU A 117 15.44 19.19 20.27
CA LEU A 117 14.89 20.37 20.93
C LEU A 117 14.75 20.12 22.44
N LEU A 118 14.06 19.04 22.83
CA LEU A 118 13.81 18.71 24.23
C LEU A 118 15.08 18.27 24.97
N LEU A 119 15.98 17.52 24.33
CA LEU A 119 17.22 17.03 24.95
C LEU A 119 18.19 18.17 25.25
N ARG A 120 18.32 19.13 24.33
CA ARG A 120 19.16 20.32 24.53
C ARG A 120 18.54 21.26 25.56
N ALA A 121 17.22 21.42 25.55
CA ALA A 121 16.50 22.12 26.62
C ALA A 121 16.75 21.47 27.99
N ALA A 122 16.60 20.15 28.10
CA ALA A 122 16.83 19.39 29.32
C ALA A 122 18.26 19.55 29.86
N THR A 123 19.25 19.53 28.95
CA THR A 123 20.66 19.73 29.32
C THR A 123 20.88 21.12 29.90
N GLN A 124 20.28 22.14 29.29
CA GLN A 124 20.38 23.52 29.73
C GLN A 124 19.59 23.81 31.02
N SER A 125 18.51 23.08 31.28
CA SER A 125 17.69 23.19 32.49
C SER A 125 18.41 22.78 33.78
N GLY A 126 19.45 21.94 33.70
CA GLY A 126 20.16 21.41 34.87
C GLY A 126 19.25 20.63 35.84
N ASP A 127 19.65 20.49 37.09
CA ASP A 127 18.87 19.75 38.11
C ASP A 127 17.94 20.67 38.94
N ALA A 128 17.58 21.83 38.39
CA ALA A 128 16.72 22.78 39.08
C ALA A 128 15.29 22.22 39.25
N PRO A 129 14.63 22.44 40.41
CA PRO A 129 13.29 21.92 40.68
C PRO A 129 12.19 22.62 39.85
N ALA A 130 12.47 23.82 39.34
CA ALA A 130 11.63 24.60 38.45
C ALA A 130 12.50 25.57 37.62
N LEU A 131 11.99 26.03 36.48
CA LEU A 131 12.67 26.99 35.60
C LEU A 131 12.03 28.37 35.72
N ASP A 132 12.78 29.39 36.13
CA ASP A 132 12.32 30.77 35.99
C ASP A 132 12.29 31.21 34.52
N GLY A 133 11.71 32.38 34.24
CA GLY A 133 11.61 32.91 32.88
C GLY A 133 12.94 32.90 32.11
N PRO A 134 14.04 33.45 32.66
CA PRO A 134 15.35 33.41 32.01
C PRO A 134 15.88 31.99 31.77
N ALA A 135 15.71 31.07 32.72
CA ALA A 135 16.13 29.68 32.55
C ALA A 135 15.30 28.94 31.49
N LEU A 136 14.00 29.22 31.38
CA LEU A 136 13.14 28.67 30.33
C LEU A 136 13.55 29.19 28.94
N VAL A 137 13.81 30.50 28.82
CA VAL A 137 14.31 31.11 27.58
C VAL A 137 15.65 30.48 27.18
N ALA A 138 16.57 30.33 28.13
CA ALA A 138 17.86 29.70 27.88
C ALA A 138 17.70 28.25 27.41
N ALA A 139 16.80 27.48 28.04
CA ALA A 139 16.52 26.09 27.66
C ALA A 139 15.93 25.98 26.24
N LEU A 140 14.94 26.81 25.90
CA LEU A 140 14.36 26.82 24.55
C LEU A 140 15.36 27.30 23.49
N ARG A 141 16.23 28.28 23.81
CA ARG A 141 17.33 28.72 22.94
C ARG A 141 18.33 27.60 22.67
N ALA A 142 18.75 26.88 23.70
CA ALA A 142 19.63 25.73 23.55
C ALA A 142 18.99 24.63 22.69
N GLY A 143 17.68 24.42 22.89
CA GLY A 143 16.83 23.59 22.04
C GLY A 143 16.89 24.00 20.57
N ALA A 144 16.54 25.25 20.26
CA ALA A 144 16.51 25.78 18.90
C ALA A 144 17.89 25.73 18.22
N ALA A 145 18.96 26.05 18.94
CA ALA A 145 20.33 25.92 18.44
C ALA A 145 20.68 24.47 18.09
N GLY A 146 20.23 23.50 18.89
CA GLY A 146 20.37 22.08 18.58
C GLY A 146 19.63 21.66 17.32
N VAL A 147 18.40 22.14 17.14
CA VAL A 147 17.60 21.91 15.92
C VAL A 147 18.30 22.50 14.70
N GLN A 148 18.81 23.74 14.80
CA GLN A 148 19.57 24.40 13.74
C GLN A 148 20.83 23.64 13.36
N GLN A 149 21.61 23.18 14.35
CA GLN A 149 22.82 22.40 14.11
C GLN A 149 22.49 21.06 13.43
N ARG A 150 21.46 20.35 13.89
CA ARG A 150 21.08 19.03 13.38
C ARG A 150 20.42 19.08 11.99
N GLY A 151 19.55 20.06 11.77
CA GLY A 151 18.84 20.24 10.51
C GLY A 151 19.65 20.96 9.44
N HIS A 152 20.82 21.51 9.80
CA HIS A 152 21.60 22.44 8.98
C HIS A 152 20.74 23.57 8.39
N ALA A 153 19.73 24.02 9.16
CA ALA A 153 18.69 24.94 8.71
C ALA A 153 18.82 26.30 9.39
N GLU A 154 18.57 27.36 8.64
CA GLU A 154 18.56 28.74 9.13
C GLU A 154 17.15 29.32 9.12
N LEU A 155 16.95 30.44 9.81
CA LEU A 155 15.69 31.19 9.73
C LEU A 155 15.46 31.63 8.28
N GLY A 156 14.28 31.34 7.75
CA GLY A 156 13.89 31.55 6.36
C GLY A 156 13.97 30.30 5.47
N ASP A 157 14.46 29.17 5.98
CA ASP A 157 14.56 27.92 5.22
C ASP A 157 13.23 27.13 5.13
N LYS A 158 12.15 27.65 5.74
CA LYS A 158 10.82 27.04 5.83
C LYS A 158 10.86 25.74 6.63
N THR A 159 11.13 25.86 7.93
CA THR A 159 11.25 24.75 8.89
C THR A 159 10.61 25.12 10.23
N LEU A 160 10.60 24.19 11.20
CA LEU A 160 10.11 24.49 12.55
C LEU A 160 10.82 25.67 13.25
N LEU A 161 12.04 26.02 12.83
CA LEU A 161 12.77 27.19 13.36
C LEU A 161 12.06 28.50 13.05
N ASP A 162 11.32 28.56 11.93
CA ASP A 162 10.60 29.74 11.50
C ASP A 162 9.41 30.10 12.40
N ALA A 163 8.87 29.15 13.16
CA ALA A 163 7.92 29.43 14.24
C ALA A 163 8.61 29.53 15.61
N LEU A 164 9.61 28.67 15.86
CA LEU A 164 10.23 28.52 17.17
C LEU A 164 11.10 29.73 17.57
N VAL A 165 11.93 30.24 16.67
CA VAL A 165 12.86 31.35 16.97
C VAL A 165 12.11 32.66 17.25
N PRO A 166 11.15 33.11 16.42
CA PRO A 166 10.37 34.32 16.71
C PRO A 166 9.60 34.23 18.04
N ALA A 167 9.14 33.03 18.40
CA ALA A 167 8.43 32.81 19.64
C ALA A 167 9.35 32.87 20.88
N ILE A 168 10.58 32.33 20.77
CA ILE A 168 11.60 32.45 21.82
C ILE A 168 12.03 33.91 22.01
N GLU A 169 12.16 34.68 20.93
CA GLU A 169 12.46 36.12 21.01
C GLU A 169 11.34 36.90 21.69
N ALA A 170 10.08 36.59 21.37
CA ALA A 170 8.92 37.19 22.03
C ALA A 170 8.85 36.82 23.52
N LEU A 171 9.17 35.56 23.87
CA LEU A 171 9.28 35.11 25.26
C LEU A 171 10.37 35.87 26.02
N ASP A 172 11.57 35.98 25.45
CA ASP A 172 12.70 36.69 26.06
C ASP A 172 12.39 38.18 26.28
N ALA A 173 11.78 38.83 25.29
CA ALA A 173 11.37 40.22 25.40
C ALA A 173 10.36 40.44 26.54
N ALA A 174 9.34 39.58 26.65
CA ALA A 174 8.34 39.67 27.72
C ALA A 174 8.95 39.40 29.11
N VAL A 175 9.81 38.37 29.23
CA VAL A 175 10.54 38.07 30.46
C VAL A 175 11.46 39.22 30.86
N ALA A 176 12.16 39.85 29.91
CA ALA A 176 13.03 40.99 30.17
C ALA A 176 12.28 42.23 30.68
N THR A 177 10.99 42.39 30.32
CA THR A 177 10.11 43.44 30.88
C THR A 177 9.52 43.11 32.25
N GLY A 178 9.82 41.93 32.80
CA GLY A 178 9.28 41.47 34.08
C GLY A 178 7.86 40.94 34.00
N ALA A 179 7.38 40.55 32.81
CA ALA A 179 6.06 39.96 32.65
C ALA A 179 6.00 38.59 33.37
N PRO A 180 4.86 38.23 34.00
CA PRO A 180 4.63 36.88 34.51
C PRO A 180 4.82 35.83 33.42
N LEU A 181 5.26 34.63 33.79
CA LEU A 181 5.58 33.57 32.83
C LEU A 181 4.36 33.12 32.01
N THR A 182 3.16 33.24 32.59
CA THR A 182 1.87 33.00 31.91
C THR A 182 1.63 33.98 30.75
N GLU A 183 1.88 35.28 30.98
CA GLU A 183 1.75 36.32 29.96
C GLU A 183 2.86 36.22 28.91
N ALA A 184 4.09 35.94 29.35
CA ALA A 184 5.24 35.76 28.47
C ALA A 184 5.05 34.54 27.54
N ALA A 185 4.57 33.41 28.07
CA ALA A 185 4.28 32.22 27.26
C ALA A 185 3.10 32.41 26.31
N SER A 186 2.06 33.14 26.72
CA SER A 186 0.95 33.52 25.82
C SER A 186 1.43 34.39 24.65
N THR A 187 2.32 35.34 24.93
CA THR A 187 2.94 36.21 23.91
C THR A 187 3.79 35.39 22.95
N ALA A 188 4.55 34.41 23.46
CA ALA A 188 5.33 33.48 22.64
C ALA A 188 4.44 32.60 21.75
N ALA A 189 3.33 32.07 22.27
CA ALA A 189 2.39 31.26 21.48
C ALA A 189 1.77 32.05 20.31
N ILE A 190 1.35 33.30 20.55
CA ILE A 190 0.83 34.18 19.51
C ILE A 190 1.90 34.47 18.44
N ALA A 191 3.15 34.73 18.86
CA ALA A 191 4.25 34.93 17.94
C ALA A 191 4.52 33.67 17.09
N ALA A 192 4.41 32.48 17.68
CA ALA A 192 4.55 31.21 16.98
C ALA A 192 3.46 30.99 15.92
N ASP A 193 2.19 31.29 16.23
CA ASP A 193 1.08 31.17 15.28
C ASP A 193 1.24 32.10 14.07
N VAL A 194 1.60 33.37 14.33
CA VAL A 194 1.83 34.36 13.26
C VAL A 194 3.02 33.94 12.39
N ALA A 195 4.09 33.45 13.01
CA ALA A 195 5.29 33.05 12.30
C ALA A 195 5.11 31.74 11.54
N ARG A 196 4.33 30.78 12.06
CA ARG A 196 3.85 29.60 11.34
C ARG A 196 3.15 30.01 10.06
N ASP A 197 2.15 30.89 10.12
CA ASP A 197 1.38 31.27 8.93
C ASP A 197 2.27 31.96 7.88
N ALA A 198 3.25 32.74 8.33
CA ALA A 198 4.22 33.39 7.45
C ALA A 198 5.12 32.40 6.69
N THR A 199 5.25 31.15 7.16
CA THR A 199 6.01 30.12 6.42
C THR A 199 5.40 29.82 5.06
N ALA A 200 4.10 30.08 4.84
CA ALA A 200 3.45 29.91 3.53
C ALA A 200 4.15 30.71 2.42
N GLU A 201 4.70 31.88 2.74
CA GLU A 201 5.40 32.76 1.78
C GLU A 201 6.87 32.36 1.54
N LEU A 202 7.42 31.50 2.40
CA LEU A 202 8.81 31.03 2.31
C LEU A 202 8.95 29.90 1.29
N VAL A 203 10.16 29.82 0.71
CA VAL A 203 10.59 28.72 -0.14
C VAL A 203 11.38 27.74 0.70
N ALA A 204 11.00 26.48 0.68
CA ALA A 204 11.73 25.41 1.33
C ALA A 204 13.14 25.27 0.76
N ARG A 205 14.12 25.35 1.64
CA ARG A 205 15.54 25.14 1.31
C ARG A 205 16.14 23.93 2.02
N ARG A 206 15.42 23.40 3.02
CA ARG A 206 15.82 22.25 3.83
C ARG A 206 14.68 21.24 3.94
N GLY A 207 15.01 20.04 4.40
CA GLY A 207 14.06 18.93 4.51
C GLY A 207 13.54 18.43 3.17
N ARG A 208 12.54 17.55 3.22
CA ARG A 208 11.91 16.97 2.01
C ARG A 208 11.25 18.04 1.13
N ALA A 209 10.69 19.08 1.74
CA ALA A 209 10.09 20.21 1.03
C ALA A 209 11.06 20.94 0.09
N SER A 210 12.37 20.87 0.34
CA SER A 210 13.39 21.51 -0.51
C SER A 210 13.41 21.00 -1.96
N TYR A 211 12.99 19.75 -2.20
CA TYR A 211 12.91 19.19 -3.55
C TYR A 211 11.88 19.89 -4.45
N LEU A 212 10.94 20.62 -3.84
CA LEU A 212 9.88 21.35 -4.55
C LEU A 212 10.30 22.77 -4.96
N GLY A 213 11.36 23.32 -4.37
CA GLY A 213 11.83 24.69 -4.65
C GLY A 213 10.70 25.72 -4.55
N ASP A 214 10.56 26.59 -5.55
CA ASP A 214 9.53 27.64 -5.58
C ASP A 214 8.08 27.11 -5.46
N ARG A 215 7.82 25.83 -5.77
CA ARG A 215 6.49 25.20 -5.64
C ARG A 215 6.07 24.98 -4.19
N SER A 216 6.99 25.10 -3.23
CA SER A 216 6.68 25.06 -1.79
C SER A 216 6.02 26.34 -1.27
N ARG A 217 5.96 27.42 -2.06
CA ARG A 217 5.20 28.63 -1.70
C ARG A 217 3.70 28.35 -1.74
N GLY A 218 2.97 28.93 -0.79
CA GLY A 218 1.52 28.77 -0.60
C GLY A 218 1.13 27.73 0.46
N SER A 219 2.08 26.92 0.94
CA SER A 219 1.84 25.88 1.95
C SER A 219 2.56 26.17 3.26
N ILE A 220 1.88 26.03 4.40
CA ILE A 220 2.49 26.18 5.73
C ILE A 220 3.43 25.00 6.02
N ASP A 221 4.55 25.25 6.70
CA ASP A 221 5.45 24.18 7.15
C ASP A 221 4.82 23.34 8.27
N PRO A 222 4.71 22.00 8.13
CA PRO A 222 4.13 21.14 9.16
C PRO A 222 4.98 21.12 10.45
N GLY A 223 6.31 21.27 10.34
CA GLY A 223 7.20 21.41 11.49
C GLY A 223 6.92 22.70 12.28
N ALA A 224 6.75 23.83 11.59
CA ALA A 224 6.39 25.11 12.17
C ALA A 224 4.99 25.08 12.81
N ALA A 225 4.05 24.38 12.19
CA ALA A 225 2.72 24.15 12.76
C ALA A 225 2.78 23.36 14.07
N SER A 226 3.55 22.26 14.10
CA SER A 226 3.75 21.48 15.33
C SER A 226 4.50 22.26 16.43
N ALA A 227 5.43 23.13 16.07
CA ALA A 227 6.12 24.02 17.02
C ALA A 227 5.18 25.08 17.61
N ALA A 228 4.24 25.63 16.81
CA ALA A 228 3.21 26.53 17.31
C ALA A 228 2.26 25.82 18.30
N LEU A 229 1.81 24.60 17.99
CA LEU A 229 1.01 23.78 18.90
C LEU A 229 1.73 23.48 20.22
N MET A 230 3.04 23.18 20.16
CA MET A 230 3.87 22.97 21.34
C MET A 230 3.90 24.20 22.26
N LEU A 231 4.04 25.41 21.70
CA LEU A 231 4.10 26.64 22.48
C LEU A 231 2.72 27.08 22.98
N GLY A 232 1.65 26.80 22.23
CA GLY A 232 0.27 26.94 22.71
C GLY A 232 -0.01 26.04 23.91
N ALA A 233 0.47 24.79 23.88
CA ALA A 233 0.35 23.86 25.00
C ALA A 233 1.13 24.32 26.24
N LEU A 234 2.30 24.94 26.07
CA LEU A 234 3.09 25.52 27.17
C LEU A 234 2.33 26.65 27.85
N ALA A 235 1.77 27.57 27.07
CA ALA A 235 0.97 28.67 27.58
C ALA A 235 -0.27 28.16 28.35
N ALA A 236 -0.94 27.14 27.81
CA ALA A 236 -2.09 26.52 28.45
C ALA A 236 -1.75 25.82 29.79
N ALA A 237 -0.62 25.11 29.85
CA ALA A 237 -0.17 24.44 31.08
C ALA A 237 0.16 25.44 32.18
N LEU A 238 0.85 26.52 31.84
CA LEU A 238 1.15 27.61 32.77
C LEU A 238 -0.13 28.33 33.24
N ALA A 239 -1.12 28.53 32.36
CA ALA A 239 -2.40 29.12 32.76
C ALA A 239 -3.21 28.19 33.70
N ALA A 240 -3.17 26.88 33.46
CA ALA A 240 -3.88 25.90 34.27
C ALA A 240 -3.30 25.82 35.69
N GLU A 241 -1.98 25.78 35.84
CA GLU A 241 -1.33 25.72 37.15
C GLU A 241 -1.67 26.94 38.02
N ALA A 242 -1.83 28.12 37.42
CA ALA A 242 -2.13 29.36 38.13
C ALA A 242 -3.59 29.48 38.60
N SER A 243 -4.46 28.54 38.22
CA SER A 243 -5.85 28.45 38.67
C SER A 243 -6.06 27.49 39.86
N VAL A 244 -4.99 26.85 40.36
CA VAL A 244 -5.03 25.94 41.51
C VAL A 244 -4.66 26.68 42.82
N PRO A 245 -5.50 26.65 43.88
CA PRO A 245 -5.15 27.24 45.18
C PRO A 245 -4.02 26.46 45.87
N THR A 246 -2.93 27.15 46.23
CA THR A 246 -1.75 26.55 46.88
C THR A 246 -1.97 26.23 48.36
N ALA A 247 -1.73 24.97 48.77
CA ALA A 247 -1.59 24.55 50.17
C ALA A 247 -0.09 24.48 50.57
N PRO A 248 0.27 24.67 51.85
CA PRO A 248 1.66 24.88 52.25
C PRO A 248 2.49 23.58 52.23
N LEU A 249 3.71 23.68 51.71
CA LEU A 249 4.75 22.63 51.69
C LEU A 249 5.29 22.35 53.10
N VAL A 250 5.34 21.08 53.48
CA VAL A 250 5.98 20.54 54.71
C VAL A 250 7.44 20.17 54.40
N PRO A 251 8.42 20.41 55.30
CA PRO A 251 9.84 20.23 54.99
C PRO A 251 10.35 18.78 55.08
N ALA A 252 11.44 18.54 54.36
CA ALA A 252 12.11 17.25 54.11
C ALA A 252 12.61 16.51 55.35
N VAL A 253 12.50 15.18 55.32
CA VAL A 253 13.09 14.24 56.29
C VAL A 253 14.35 13.61 55.69
N ALA A 254 15.39 13.53 56.52
CA ALA A 254 16.74 13.06 56.21
C ALA A 254 16.84 11.55 55.89
N ALA A 255 17.84 11.21 55.07
CA ALA A 255 18.22 9.86 54.68
C ALA A 255 18.88 9.06 55.81
N PRO A 256 18.76 7.71 55.85
CA PRO A 256 19.64 6.85 56.63
C PRO A 256 20.77 6.25 55.77
N GLU A 257 21.87 5.95 56.48
CA GLU A 257 23.17 5.46 56.00
C GLU A 257 23.17 4.01 55.45
N SER A 258 24.22 3.71 54.68
CA SER A 258 24.59 2.45 54.03
C SER A 258 24.71 1.21 54.95
N PRO A 259 24.81 0.01 54.35
CA PRO A 259 25.96 -0.84 54.67
C PRO A 259 26.71 -1.41 53.45
N VAL A 260 28.05 -1.27 53.54
CA VAL A 260 29.15 -2.20 53.20
C VAL A 260 28.72 -3.61 52.75
N GLY A 261 29.29 -4.31 51.77
CA GLY A 261 30.45 -4.15 50.88
C GLY A 261 30.86 -5.53 50.32
N GLU A 262 31.28 -5.53 49.04
CA GLU A 262 32.19 -6.46 48.30
C GLU A 262 31.85 -7.93 47.93
N PRO A 263 32.45 -8.53 46.86
CA PRO A 263 33.69 -8.10 46.19
C PRO A 263 33.62 -7.88 44.65
N THR A 264 34.47 -6.96 44.20
CA THR A 264 34.91 -6.77 42.83
C THR A 264 35.85 -7.90 42.38
N ARG A 265 35.64 -8.41 41.16
CA ARG A 265 36.54 -9.35 40.49
C ARG A 265 37.85 -8.66 40.07
N PRO A 266 38.98 -9.40 40.00
CA PRO A 266 40.30 -8.83 39.77
C PRO A 266 40.39 -8.23 38.35
N ALA A 267 40.92 -7.01 38.27
CA ALA A 267 41.26 -6.37 37.01
C ALA A 267 42.49 -7.06 36.41
N ASP A 268 42.29 -7.69 35.25
CA ASP A 268 43.36 -8.23 34.42
C ASP A 268 44.19 -7.05 33.87
N ARG A 269 45.48 -6.98 34.22
CA ARG A 269 46.39 -5.91 33.77
C ARG A 269 46.84 -6.19 32.33
N ARG A 270 45.98 -5.87 31.37
CA ARG A 270 46.34 -5.75 29.95
C ARG A 270 47.01 -4.40 29.66
N ALA A 271 47.94 -4.39 28.72
CA ALA A 271 48.44 -3.13 28.15
C ALA A 271 47.29 -2.43 27.41
N PRO A 272 47.08 -1.13 27.61
CA PRO A 272 45.94 -0.41 27.04
C PRO A 272 46.06 -0.37 25.50
N ARG A 273 44.99 -0.76 24.80
CA ARG A 273 44.93 -0.81 23.32
C ARG A 273 43.75 -0.01 22.79
N VAL A 274 43.72 0.20 21.47
CA VAL A 274 42.55 0.80 20.79
C VAL A 274 41.35 -0.13 20.95
N GLY A 275 40.25 0.42 21.49
CA GLY A 275 38.98 -0.30 21.63
C GLY A 275 38.17 -0.27 20.33
N LEU A 276 37.31 -1.26 20.12
CA LEU A 276 36.44 -1.35 18.95
C LEU A 276 34.98 -1.39 19.38
N VAL A 277 34.13 -0.64 18.69
CA VAL A 277 32.68 -0.64 18.93
C VAL A 277 31.94 -1.03 17.66
N LEU A 278 31.11 -2.05 17.76
CA LEU A 278 30.22 -2.51 16.70
C LEU A 278 28.83 -1.93 16.89
N VAL A 279 28.44 -1.02 16.01
CA VAL A 279 27.10 -0.44 16.00
C VAL A 279 26.29 -1.11 14.90
N SER A 280 25.28 -1.88 15.31
CA SER A 280 24.42 -2.59 14.36
C SER A 280 22.96 -2.50 14.74
N HIS A 281 22.07 -2.54 13.75
CA HIS A 281 20.65 -2.69 14.02
C HIS A 281 20.34 -4.11 14.48
N SER A 282 21.09 -5.11 14.04
CA SER A 282 20.89 -6.50 14.43
C SER A 282 21.90 -6.91 15.49
N ARG A 283 21.41 -7.22 16.71
CA ARG A 283 22.26 -7.77 17.77
C ARG A 283 22.92 -9.07 17.34
N ALA A 284 22.18 -9.97 16.69
CA ALA A 284 22.71 -11.22 16.18
C ALA A 284 23.84 -11.01 15.16
N LEU A 285 23.73 -10.00 14.29
CA LEU A 285 24.78 -9.66 13.32
C LEU A 285 26.04 -9.13 14.01
N ALA A 286 25.91 -8.20 14.96
CA ALA A 286 27.06 -7.68 15.70
C ALA A 286 27.74 -8.74 16.58
N GLU A 287 26.96 -9.64 17.19
CA GLU A 287 27.48 -10.76 17.98
C GLU A 287 28.20 -11.79 17.10
N ALA A 288 27.67 -12.11 15.92
CA ALA A 288 28.33 -12.97 14.95
C ALA A 288 29.62 -12.34 14.41
N ALA A 289 29.59 -11.05 14.08
CA ALA A 289 30.76 -10.29 13.62
C ALA A 289 31.85 -10.21 14.70
N ALA A 290 31.48 -9.93 15.96
CA ALA A 290 32.41 -9.92 17.08
C ALA A 290 33.01 -11.31 17.36
N THR A 291 32.19 -12.36 17.25
CA THR A 291 32.65 -13.76 17.40
C THR A 291 33.68 -14.09 16.34
N LEU A 292 33.36 -13.83 15.07
CA LEU A 292 34.27 -14.04 13.95
C LEU A 292 35.58 -13.25 14.13
N ALA A 293 35.50 -11.99 14.52
CA ALA A 293 36.71 -11.16 14.66
C ALA A 293 37.64 -11.64 15.79
N ARG A 294 37.08 -12.22 16.86
CA ARG A 294 37.86 -12.84 17.94
C ARG A 294 38.59 -14.11 17.49
N GLU A 295 38.09 -14.83 16.48
CA GLU A 295 38.76 -16.02 15.92
C GLU A 295 39.98 -15.65 15.07
N PHE A 296 40.04 -14.42 14.54
CA PHE A 296 41.11 -13.91 13.69
C PHE A 296 42.26 -13.23 14.45
N THR A 297 42.26 -13.29 15.78
CA THR A 297 43.30 -12.69 16.64
C THR A 297 44.01 -13.74 17.51
N PRO A 298 45.29 -13.52 17.90
CA PRO A 298 45.97 -14.38 18.87
C PRO A 298 45.26 -14.35 20.23
N ALA A 299 45.72 -15.16 21.21
CA ALA A 299 45.13 -15.37 22.54
C ALA A 299 44.81 -14.10 23.38
N ASP A 300 45.14 -12.91 22.89
CA ASP A 300 44.94 -11.62 23.53
C ASP A 300 44.22 -10.56 22.63
N PRO A 301 42.91 -10.69 22.30
CA PRO A 301 42.22 -9.79 21.37
C PRO A 301 41.87 -8.41 21.96
N PRO A 302 41.77 -7.33 21.14
CA PRO A 302 41.34 -6.00 21.61
C PRO A 302 39.91 -6.04 22.17
N ARG A 303 39.54 -5.06 23.00
CA ARG A 303 38.15 -4.96 23.50
C ARG A 303 37.21 -4.64 22.34
N ILE A 304 36.17 -5.45 22.20
CA ILE A 304 35.08 -5.26 21.24
C ILE A 304 33.78 -5.13 22.03
N ALA A 305 33.19 -3.93 22.05
CA ALA A 305 31.89 -3.66 22.64
C ALA A 305 30.81 -3.59 21.56
N ILE A 306 29.59 -4.03 21.88
CA ILE A 306 28.47 -4.12 20.93
C ILE A 306 27.38 -3.15 21.33
N ALA A 307 27.00 -2.29 20.39
CA ALA A 307 25.85 -1.41 20.48
C ALA A 307 24.81 -1.80 19.42
N ALA A 308 24.04 -2.85 19.72
CA ALA A 308 23.08 -3.41 18.79
C ALA A 308 21.79 -3.95 19.44
N GLY A 309 20.72 -3.93 18.63
CA GLY A 309 19.35 -4.32 18.99
C GLY A 309 18.62 -3.32 19.89
N ARG A 310 17.28 -3.38 19.89
CA ARG A 310 16.40 -2.74 20.88
C ARG A 310 16.30 -3.61 22.15
N ALA A 311 15.65 -3.14 23.21
CA ALA A 311 15.60 -3.86 24.50
C ALA A 311 14.61 -5.04 24.48
N ASP A 312 13.68 -5.03 23.52
CA ASP A 312 12.65 -6.03 23.24
C ASP A 312 13.13 -7.16 22.31
N GLY A 313 14.41 -7.16 21.92
CA GLY A 313 14.97 -8.14 20.98
C GLY A 313 14.81 -7.78 19.50
N GLY A 314 14.13 -6.66 19.18
CA GLY A 314 13.96 -6.16 17.81
C GLY A 314 15.21 -5.49 17.24
N THR A 315 15.20 -5.24 15.93
CA THR A 315 16.30 -4.55 15.24
C THR A 315 16.28 -3.05 15.53
N GLY A 316 17.45 -2.47 15.80
CA GLY A 316 17.65 -1.04 16.02
C GLY A 316 18.89 -0.78 16.87
N THR A 317 19.32 0.47 16.96
CA THR A 317 20.38 0.89 17.89
C THR A 317 20.09 2.32 18.34
N ASN A 318 20.63 2.74 19.49
CA ASN A 318 20.43 4.10 19.97
C ASN A 318 21.74 4.70 20.50
N ALA A 319 21.85 6.03 20.43
CA ALA A 319 23.06 6.74 20.81
C ALA A 319 23.49 6.52 22.26
N THR A 320 22.54 6.29 23.18
CA THR A 320 22.87 6.00 24.59
C THR A 320 23.63 4.67 24.75
N ARG A 321 23.22 3.62 24.02
CA ARG A 321 23.95 2.33 24.03
C ARG A 321 25.28 2.46 23.33
N VAL A 322 25.35 3.22 22.24
CA VAL A 322 26.61 3.46 21.54
C VAL A 322 27.58 4.23 22.44
N ALA A 323 27.12 5.25 23.18
CA ALA A 323 27.94 6.00 24.13
C ALA A 323 28.41 5.13 25.31
N ALA A 324 27.54 4.24 25.82
CA ALA A 324 27.91 3.26 26.83
C ALA A 324 28.97 2.27 26.31
N ALA A 325 28.80 1.75 25.09
CA ALA A 325 29.75 0.84 24.46
C ALA A 325 31.11 1.51 24.17
N ILE A 326 31.12 2.78 23.75
CA ILE A 326 32.36 3.55 23.59
C ILE A 326 33.06 3.75 24.94
N SER A 327 32.32 4.04 26.00
CA SER A 327 32.88 4.17 27.34
C SER A 327 33.44 2.84 27.86
N GLU A 328 32.80 1.72 27.53
CA GLU A 328 33.24 0.36 27.87
C GLU A 328 34.51 -0.08 27.11
N ALA A 329 34.62 0.31 25.84
CA ALA A 329 35.75 -0.04 24.97
C ALA A 329 36.98 0.88 25.15
N SER A 330 36.78 2.09 25.65
CA SER A 330 37.82 3.10 25.82
C SER A 330 38.77 2.78 26.98
N GLU A 331 39.77 1.94 26.76
CA GLU A 331 40.87 1.71 27.71
C GLU A 331 41.85 2.91 27.83
N GLY A 332 41.42 4.13 27.46
CA GLY A 332 42.22 5.36 27.54
C GLY A 332 43.13 5.65 26.34
N VAL A 333 43.15 4.78 25.31
CA VAL A 333 43.92 4.97 24.05
C VAL A 333 43.05 5.52 22.92
N GLY A 334 41.74 5.29 22.99
CA GLY A 334 40.76 5.70 21.98
C GLY A 334 39.98 4.52 21.39
N VAL A 335 38.93 4.81 20.62
CA VAL A 335 37.93 3.84 20.14
C VAL A 335 37.65 4.01 18.65
N VAL A 336 37.69 2.91 17.90
CA VAL A 336 37.22 2.87 16.50
C VAL A 336 35.81 2.29 16.45
N VAL A 337 34.89 3.01 15.82
CA VAL A 337 33.47 2.66 15.71
C VAL A 337 33.18 2.21 14.27
N LEU A 338 32.66 0.99 14.13
CA LEU A 338 32.22 0.40 12.87
C LEU A 338 30.69 0.28 12.86
N THR A 339 30.06 0.61 11.73
CA THR A 339 28.59 0.69 11.59
C THR A 339 28.09 -0.21 10.46
N ASP A 340 26.92 -0.83 10.61
CA ASP A 340 26.36 -1.77 9.63
C ASP A 340 25.57 -1.10 8.50
N LEU A 341 24.69 -0.16 8.84
CA LEU A 341 23.75 0.53 7.96
C LEU A 341 23.86 2.05 8.16
N GLY A 342 23.45 2.82 7.16
CA GLY A 342 23.57 4.28 7.17
C GLY A 342 22.93 4.99 8.39
N SER A 343 21.85 4.45 8.95
CA SER A 343 21.20 4.98 10.17
C SER A 343 21.99 4.71 11.46
N ALA A 344 22.91 3.74 11.47
CA ALA A 344 23.79 3.46 12.61
C ALA A 344 24.91 4.51 12.72
N VAL A 345 25.30 5.13 11.60
CA VAL A 345 26.22 6.28 11.56
C VAL A 345 25.62 7.44 12.34
N LEU A 346 24.34 7.77 12.10
CA LEU A 346 23.63 8.84 12.84
C LEU A 346 23.52 8.55 14.33
N SER A 347 23.36 7.27 14.71
CA SER A 347 23.35 6.85 16.12
C SER A 347 24.73 6.96 16.77
N ALA A 348 25.80 6.68 16.01
CA ALA A 348 27.18 6.84 16.45
C ALA A 348 27.58 8.32 16.57
N ASP A 349 27.22 9.15 15.60
CA ASP A 349 27.47 10.59 15.65
C ASP A 349 26.73 11.26 16.82
N MET A 350 25.47 10.88 17.05
CA MET A 350 24.70 11.36 18.20
C MET A 350 25.25 10.82 19.53
N ALA A 351 25.88 9.64 19.53
CA ALA A 351 26.56 9.10 20.72
C ALA A 351 27.76 9.95 21.15
N LEU A 352 28.50 10.52 20.19
CA LEU A 352 29.62 11.41 20.46
C LEU A 352 29.19 12.66 21.23
N GLU A 353 27.94 13.11 21.08
CA GLU A 353 27.40 14.25 21.84
C GLU A 353 27.16 13.94 23.33
N PHE A 354 27.00 12.66 23.70
CA PHE A 354 26.79 12.21 25.09
C PHE A 354 28.11 11.94 25.84
N ILE A 355 29.24 11.84 25.13
CA ILE A 355 30.54 11.51 25.72
C ILE A 355 31.28 12.82 26.00
N ALA A 356 31.52 13.13 27.28
CA ALA A 356 32.30 14.30 27.65
C ALA A 356 33.75 14.18 27.12
N ASN A 357 34.21 15.13 26.29
CA ASN A 357 35.53 15.35 25.63
C ASN A 357 36.81 14.65 26.22
N ARG A 358 36.80 13.35 26.51
CA ARG A 358 37.90 12.63 27.19
C ARG A 358 38.29 11.31 26.49
N ILE A 359 37.59 10.92 25.44
CA ILE A 359 37.84 9.68 24.68
C ILE A 359 38.04 10.07 23.21
N ASP A 360 39.17 9.68 22.61
CA ASP A 360 39.43 9.86 21.17
C ASP A 360 38.65 8.78 20.40
N VAL A 361 37.66 9.18 19.58
CA VAL A 361 36.74 8.27 18.90
C VAL A 361 36.78 8.52 17.40
N ARG A 362 36.93 7.46 16.60
CA ARG A 362 36.86 7.51 15.13
C ARG A 362 35.73 6.65 14.61
N VAL A 363 34.71 7.26 14.02
CA VAL A 363 33.67 6.56 13.25
C VAL A 363 34.21 6.38 11.84
N VAL A 364 34.27 5.13 11.37
CA VAL A 364 35.01 4.77 10.16
C VAL A 364 34.07 4.29 9.04
N PRO A 365 34.16 4.85 7.82
CA PRO A 365 33.38 4.41 6.67
C PRO A 365 33.99 3.13 6.07
N ALA A 366 33.80 2.01 6.76
CA ALA A 366 34.36 0.72 6.41
C ALA A 366 33.26 -0.33 6.18
N PRO A 367 33.46 -1.32 5.28
CA PRO A 367 32.56 -2.46 5.19
C PRO A 367 32.52 -3.21 6.53
N PHE A 368 31.33 -3.45 7.08
CA PHE A 368 31.14 -3.81 8.49
C PHE A 368 31.97 -5.02 8.96
N ILE A 369 32.14 -6.05 8.13
CA ILE A 369 32.89 -7.27 8.47
C ILE A 369 34.37 -7.12 8.13
N GLU A 370 34.72 -6.78 6.89
CA GLU A 370 36.13 -6.71 6.46
C GLU A 370 36.88 -5.58 7.16
N GLY A 371 36.20 -4.45 7.41
CA GLY A 371 36.71 -3.35 8.21
C GLY A 371 36.95 -3.74 9.66
N LEU A 372 36.06 -4.54 10.26
CA LEU A 372 36.23 -5.06 11.61
C LEU A 372 37.42 -6.02 11.71
N LEU A 373 37.57 -6.93 10.75
CA LEU A 373 38.70 -7.86 10.72
C LEU A 373 40.03 -7.11 10.57
N ALA A 374 40.09 -6.13 9.67
CA ALA A 374 41.26 -5.26 9.51
C ALA A 374 41.56 -4.47 10.79
N ALA A 375 40.55 -3.88 11.42
CA ALA A 375 40.70 -3.12 12.67
C ALA A 375 41.19 -3.98 13.83
N VAL A 376 40.64 -5.20 13.98
CA VAL A 376 41.02 -6.13 15.06
C VAL A 376 42.46 -6.58 14.94
N VAL A 377 42.95 -6.86 13.73
CA VAL A 377 44.35 -7.25 13.51
C VAL A 377 45.30 -6.11 13.88
N ARG A 378 45.00 -4.87 13.45
CA ARG A 378 45.85 -3.69 13.74
C ARG A 378 45.79 -3.25 15.21
N ALA A 379 44.63 -3.33 15.83
CA ALA A 379 44.50 -3.05 17.27
C ALA A 379 45.23 -4.13 18.12
N ALA A 380 45.26 -5.38 17.66
CA ALA A 380 45.99 -6.47 18.30
C ALA A 380 47.52 -6.40 18.13
N THR A 381 48.02 -5.66 17.14
CA THR A 381 49.46 -5.34 17.01
C THR A 381 49.87 -4.10 17.82
N GLY A 382 48.91 -3.38 18.41
CA GLY A 382 49.16 -2.19 19.22
C GLY A 382 49.36 -0.92 18.39
N ASP A 383 48.87 -0.90 17.15
CA ASP A 383 48.96 0.27 16.26
C ASP A 383 48.10 1.43 16.77
N SER A 384 48.42 2.66 16.34
CA SER A 384 47.68 3.86 16.75
C SER A 384 46.26 3.89 16.18
N ILE A 385 45.36 4.64 16.83
CA ILE A 385 43.96 4.77 16.40
C ILE A 385 43.82 5.23 14.93
N ASP A 386 44.72 6.10 14.45
CA ASP A 386 44.72 6.55 13.05
C ASP A 386 45.07 5.42 12.07
N VAL A 387 46.03 4.54 12.43
CA VAL A 387 46.41 3.39 11.61
C VAL A 387 45.31 2.34 11.60
N VAL A 388 44.69 2.07 12.76
CA VAL A 388 43.55 1.15 12.88
C VAL A 388 42.35 1.64 12.05
N ALA A 389 42.04 2.93 12.09
CA ALA A 389 40.93 3.52 11.32
C ALA A 389 41.21 3.56 9.80
N ALA A 390 42.44 3.86 9.40
CA ALA A 390 42.83 3.88 7.99
C ALA A 390 42.75 2.48 7.35
N GLU A 391 43.24 1.45 8.05
CA GLU A 391 43.20 0.07 7.56
C GLU A 391 41.77 -0.45 7.44
N ALA A 392 40.92 -0.15 8.44
CA ALA A 392 39.50 -0.49 8.41
C ALA A 392 38.80 0.14 7.18
N SER A 393 39.07 1.42 6.88
CA SER A 393 38.53 2.09 5.69
C SER A 393 39.03 1.47 4.38
N ALA A 394 40.32 1.12 4.31
CA ALA A 394 40.96 0.57 3.13
C ALA A 394 40.40 -0.81 2.73
N ALA A 395 39.79 -1.54 3.68
CA ALA A 395 39.11 -2.82 3.43
C ALA A 395 37.95 -2.72 2.43
N LEU A 396 37.48 -1.51 2.09
CA LEU A 396 36.47 -1.26 1.06
C LEU A 396 37.02 -1.43 -0.37
N ALA A 397 38.29 -1.09 -0.59
CA ALA A 397 38.88 -0.99 -1.94
C ALA A 397 38.82 -2.29 -2.75
N PRO A 398 39.07 -3.50 -2.20
CA PRO A 398 38.97 -4.74 -2.95
C PRO A 398 37.56 -5.04 -3.44
N LYS A 399 36.53 -4.68 -2.65
CA LYS A 399 35.12 -4.83 -3.04
C LYS A 399 34.73 -3.83 -4.12
N VAL A 400 35.19 -2.59 -4.01
CA VAL A 400 34.98 -1.57 -5.04
C VAL A 400 35.65 -1.98 -6.35
N ALA A 401 36.87 -2.52 -6.29
CA ALA A 401 37.59 -3.04 -7.46
C ALA A 401 36.89 -4.24 -8.11
N LEU A 402 36.35 -5.16 -7.29
CA LEU A 402 35.54 -6.30 -7.75
C LEU A 402 34.25 -5.84 -8.45
N LEU A 403 33.58 -4.83 -7.91
CA LEU A 403 32.34 -4.25 -8.47
C LEU A 403 32.61 -3.38 -9.70
N ALA A 404 33.81 -2.81 -9.83
CA ALA A 404 34.26 -2.00 -10.96
C ALA A 404 34.94 -2.81 -12.08
N GLY A 405 35.02 -4.14 -11.96
CA GLY A 405 35.58 -5.02 -12.99
C GLY A 405 37.08 -4.89 -13.24
N SER A 406 37.85 -4.30 -12.32
CA SER A 406 39.30 -4.08 -12.47
C SER A 406 40.08 -4.73 -11.33
N ALA A 407 41.07 -5.58 -11.64
CA ALA A 407 41.93 -6.20 -10.62
C ALA A 407 42.76 -5.15 -9.85
N PRO A 408 43.04 -5.33 -8.55
CA PRO A 408 43.72 -4.32 -7.75
C PRO A 408 45.22 -4.26 -8.05
N SER A 409 45.71 -3.12 -8.55
CA SER A 409 47.14 -2.78 -8.60
C SER A 409 47.61 -2.24 -7.25
N THR A 410 48.67 -2.83 -6.71
CA THR A 410 49.35 -2.42 -5.47
C THR A 410 50.40 -1.37 -5.78
N GLU A 411 50.26 -0.13 -5.29
CA GLU A 411 51.41 0.77 -5.08
C GLU A 411 51.07 1.94 -4.12
N ALA A 412 52.03 2.29 -3.26
CA ALA A 412 51.92 3.21 -2.11
C ALA A 412 52.10 4.71 -2.49
N PRO A 413 51.70 5.67 -1.64
CA PRO A 413 51.60 7.09 -2.04
C PRO A 413 52.91 7.88 -1.89
N GLY A 414 53.21 8.74 -2.86
CA GLY A 414 54.24 9.79 -2.81
C GLY A 414 53.69 11.15 -3.31
N PRO A 415 54.27 12.29 -2.91
CA PRO A 415 53.51 13.55 -2.79
C PRO A 415 53.51 14.47 -4.03
N ALA A 416 52.33 15.06 -4.26
CA ALA A 416 52.00 16.37 -4.83
C ALA A 416 52.83 16.98 -5.99
N ALA A 417 52.17 17.19 -7.16
CA ALA A 417 52.32 18.41 -7.99
C ALA A 417 51.22 18.55 -9.06
N THR A 418 50.50 19.69 -9.00
CA THR A 418 49.94 20.57 -10.07
C THR A 418 49.38 20.01 -11.41
N LYS A 419 48.12 20.39 -11.70
CA LYS A 419 47.37 20.51 -13.00
C LYS A 419 48.23 20.99 -14.19
N PRO A 420 47.86 20.78 -15.50
CA PRO A 420 46.47 20.82 -16.03
C PRO A 420 46.10 19.89 -17.24
N ALA A 421 44.77 19.76 -17.42
CA ALA A 421 43.98 19.47 -18.63
C ALA A 421 44.64 18.87 -19.89
N ALA A 422 44.22 17.63 -20.23
CA ALA A 422 43.98 17.18 -21.61
C ALA A 422 43.15 15.88 -21.61
N THR A 423 42.20 15.80 -22.54
CA THR A 423 41.29 14.69 -22.87
C THR A 423 42.02 13.37 -23.17
N PRO A 424 41.57 12.19 -22.72
CA PRO A 424 42.09 10.92 -23.24
C PRO A 424 41.14 10.30 -24.26
N SER A 425 41.68 10.13 -25.47
CA SER A 425 41.24 9.18 -26.48
C SER A 425 41.64 7.76 -26.06
N ALA A 426 40.77 6.79 -26.36
CA ALA A 426 40.86 5.38 -26.00
C ALA A 426 42.02 4.63 -26.70
N ALA A 427 42.55 3.60 -26.01
CA ALA A 427 43.36 2.54 -26.61
C ALA A 427 42.90 1.17 -26.06
N ALA A 428 42.67 0.22 -26.97
CA ALA A 428 41.99 -1.06 -26.80
C ALA A 428 42.92 -2.25 -26.43
N ALA A 429 42.31 -3.29 -25.85
CA ALA A 429 42.81 -4.67 -25.70
C ALA A 429 41.73 -5.65 -26.24
N PRO A 430 42.06 -6.93 -26.54
CA PRO A 430 41.65 -7.65 -27.76
C PRO A 430 40.16 -8.01 -27.88
N ASP A 431 39.64 -7.89 -29.12
CA ASP A 431 38.26 -8.13 -29.56
C ASP A 431 37.78 -9.57 -29.31
N GLN A 432 36.91 -9.76 -28.30
CA GLN A 432 35.79 -10.69 -28.49
C GLN A 432 34.77 -9.97 -29.39
N PRO A 433 34.14 -10.64 -30.37
CA PRO A 433 33.06 -10.03 -31.13
C PRO A 433 31.98 -9.55 -30.15
N SER A 434 31.86 -8.22 -30.04
CA SER A 434 30.90 -7.55 -29.17
C SER A 434 30.05 -6.63 -30.02
N ALA A 435 28.74 -6.74 -29.85
CA ALA A 435 27.78 -5.88 -30.54
C ALA A 435 26.98 -5.10 -29.49
N SER A 436 26.59 -3.88 -29.83
CA SER A 436 25.64 -3.12 -29.03
C SER A 436 24.74 -2.28 -29.91
N ALA A 437 23.51 -2.10 -29.46
CA ALA A 437 22.51 -1.29 -30.12
C ALA A 437 21.55 -0.71 -29.08
N ILE A 438 20.86 0.36 -29.46
CA ILE A 438 19.78 0.93 -28.66
C ILE A 438 18.48 0.48 -29.30
N ALA A 439 17.62 -0.16 -28.51
CA ALA A 439 16.25 -0.46 -28.87
C ALA A 439 15.32 0.52 -28.17
N LEU A 440 14.34 1.06 -28.90
CA LEU A 440 13.29 1.84 -28.28
C LEU A 440 12.17 0.89 -27.86
N VAL A 441 11.81 0.90 -26.57
CA VAL A 441 10.63 0.17 -26.10
C VAL A 441 9.40 0.85 -26.68
N ARG A 442 8.69 0.15 -27.56
CA ARG A 442 7.54 0.70 -28.29
C ARG A 442 6.22 0.08 -27.86
N ASN A 443 6.23 -1.05 -27.17
CA ASN A 443 5.02 -1.66 -26.65
C ASN A 443 4.46 -0.88 -25.46
N GLU A 444 3.14 -0.74 -25.40
CA GLU A 444 2.40 0.04 -24.41
C GLU A 444 2.64 -0.42 -22.96
N GLY A 445 2.80 -1.72 -22.72
CA GLY A 445 3.05 -2.29 -21.40
C GLY A 445 4.49 -2.11 -20.88
N GLY A 446 5.44 -1.71 -21.75
CA GLY A 446 6.86 -1.68 -21.41
C GLY A 446 7.47 -3.08 -21.19
N LEU A 447 8.68 -3.15 -20.60
CA LEU A 447 9.35 -4.43 -20.30
C LEU A 447 8.83 -5.07 -18.99
N HIS A 448 7.57 -5.53 -19.01
CA HIS A 448 6.95 -6.29 -17.91
C HIS A 448 7.19 -7.81 -18.04
N ALA A 449 6.59 -8.62 -17.16
CA ALA A 449 6.88 -10.05 -17.01
C ALA A 449 6.79 -10.88 -18.31
N ARG A 450 5.85 -10.57 -19.22
CA ARG A 450 5.71 -11.30 -20.49
C ARG A 450 6.79 -10.89 -21.51
N PRO A 451 6.97 -9.61 -21.89
CA PRO A 451 8.11 -9.16 -22.66
C PRO A 451 9.46 -9.61 -22.08
N ALA A 452 9.60 -9.58 -20.76
CA ALA A 452 10.79 -10.09 -20.07
C ALA A 452 11.00 -11.60 -20.27
N ALA A 453 9.93 -12.40 -20.22
CA ALA A 453 9.97 -13.83 -20.50
C ALA A 453 10.27 -14.13 -21.98
N GLU A 454 9.71 -13.36 -22.91
CA GLU A 454 9.97 -13.51 -24.35
C GLU A 454 11.41 -13.13 -24.72
N ILE A 455 11.93 -12.03 -24.15
CA ILE A 455 13.35 -11.65 -24.25
C ILE A 455 14.23 -12.76 -23.72
N ALA A 456 13.91 -13.31 -22.53
CA ALA A 456 14.70 -14.38 -21.94
C ALA A 456 14.68 -15.67 -22.75
N ALA A 457 13.51 -16.04 -23.28
CA ALA A 457 13.37 -17.20 -24.15
C ALA A 457 14.18 -17.03 -25.44
N LEU A 458 14.13 -15.84 -26.06
CA LEU A 458 14.92 -15.53 -27.25
C LEU A 458 16.42 -15.47 -26.94
N ALA A 459 16.81 -14.82 -25.84
CA ALA A 459 18.20 -14.71 -25.41
C ALA A 459 18.83 -16.08 -25.14
N ALA A 460 18.07 -17.03 -24.60
CA ALA A 460 18.52 -18.40 -24.35
C ALA A 460 18.82 -19.21 -25.63
N THR A 461 18.40 -18.74 -26.81
CA THR A 461 18.72 -19.40 -28.09
C THR A 461 20.11 -19.06 -28.63
N PHE A 462 20.77 -18.05 -28.06
CA PHE A 462 22.10 -17.59 -28.45
C PHE A 462 23.19 -18.06 -27.49
N SER A 463 24.40 -18.22 -27.99
CA SER A 463 25.58 -18.58 -27.19
C SER A 463 26.28 -17.38 -26.54
N SER A 464 25.96 -16.17 -27.01
CA SER A 464 26.49 -14.90 -26.49
C SER A 464 25.90 -14.52 -25.14
N THR A 465 26.71 -13.86 -24.32
CA THR A 465 26.22 -13.22 -23.09
C THR A 465 25.55 -11.90 -23.46
N ILE A 466 24.23 -11.80 -23.23
CA ILE A 466 23.42 -10.63 -23.60
C ILE A 466 22.99 -9.87 -22.35
N SER A 467 23.12 -8.55 -22.37
CA SER A 467 22.70 -7.65 -21.28
C SER A 467 21.90 -6.46 -21.80
N LEU A 468 20.87 -6.09 -21.03
CA LEU A 468 19.98 -4.95 -21.24
C LEU A 468 20.23 -3.90 -20.17
N ALA A 469 20.44 -2.65 -20.56
CA ALA A 469 20.62 -1.54 -19.62
C ALA A 469 19.70 -0.36 -19.94
N VAL A 470 19.22 0.31 -18.89
CA VAL A 470 18.39 1.51 -18.95
C VAL A 470 19.08 2.62 -18.13
N PRO A 471 19.05 3.89 -18.56
CA PRO A 471 19.69 4.99 -17.82
C PRO A 471 19.27 5.05 -16.35
N GLY A 472 20.25 5.10 -15.44
CA GLY A 472 20.01 5.17 -13.99
C GLY A 472 19.74 3.83 -13.29
N LYS A 473 19.78 2.70 -14.02
CA LYS A 473 19.63 1.35 -13.46
C LYS A 473 20.81 0.44 -13.79
N PRO A 474 21.11 -0.57 -12.94
CA PRO A 474 22.15 -1.54 -13.24
C PRO A 474 21.77 -2.37 -14.49
N PRO A 475 22.74 -2.82 -15.31
CA PRO A 475 22.49 -3.72 -16.43
C PRO A 475 21.88 -5.05 -15.97
N ALA A 476 20.82 -5.50 -16.63
CA ALA A 476 20.18 -6.78 -16.40
C ALA A 476 20.66 -7.83 -17.43
N PRO A 477 20.89 -9.09 -17.03
CA PRO A 477 21.09 -10.19 -17.98
C PRO A 477 19.81 -10.44 -18.78
N ALA A 478 19.91 -10.55 -20.11
CA ALA A 478 18.73 -10.73 -20.96
C ALA A 478 18.07 -12.11 -20.81
N ALA A 479 18.75 -13.08 -20.21
CA ALA A 479 18.21 -14.41 -19.92
C ALA A 479 17.39 -14.48 -18.61
N SER A 480 17.23 -13.35 -17.90
CA SER A 480 16.56 -13.29 -16.60
C SER A 480 15.28 -12.44 -16.67
N PRO A 481 14.10 -13.08 -16.79
CA PRO A 481 12.81 -12.39 -16.75
C PRO A 481 12.65 -11.51 -15.51
N LEU A 482 13.09 -11.99 -14.34
CA LEU A 482 13.03 -11.22 -13.10
C LEU A 482 13.91 -9.97 -13.14
N SER A 483 15.15 -10.07 -13.64
CA SER A 483 16.06 -8.92 -13.73
C SER A 483 15.61 -7.90 -14.77
N ILE A 484 15.02 -8.35 -15.88
CA ILE A 484 14.46 -7.47 -16.92
C ILE A 484 13.24 -6.72 -16.38
N SER A 485 12.36 -7.41 -15.65
CA SER A 485 11.14 -6.81 -15.10
C SER A 485 11.42 -5.67 -14.11
N ILE A 486 12.57 -5.72 -13.42
CA ILE A 486 13.04 -4.69 -12.49
C ILE A 486 13.60 -3.45 -13.22
N LEU A 487 13.87 -3.54 -14.53
CA LEU A 487 14.26 -2.37 -15.33
C LEU A 487 13.12 -1.35 -15.47
N ILE A 488 11.85 -1.75 -15.32
CA ILE A 488 10.66 -0.88 -15.40
C ILE A 488 10.76 0.05 -16.64
N ALA A 489 11.14 -0.53 -17.79
CA ALA A 489 11.30 0.23 -19.01
C ALA A 489 9.92 0.49 -19.62
N LYS A 490 9.45 1.74 -19.54
CA LYS A 490 8.15 2.18 -20.08
C LYS A 490 8.22 2.43 -21.60
N PRO A 491 7.08 2.55 -22.31
CA PRO A 491 7.09 3.01 -23.69
C PRO A 491 7.91 4.29 -23.86
N GLY A 492 8.75 4.35 -24.90
CA GLY A 492 9.69 5.44 -25.15
C GLY A 492 11.02 5.34 -24.40
N THR A 493 11.23 4.29 -23.58
CA THR A 493 12.52 4.07 -22.91
C THR A 493 13.54 3.51 -23.91
N GLU A 494 14.71 4.15 -23.96
CA GLU A 494 15.87 3.62 -24.68
C GLU A 494 16.54 2.52 -23.85
N VAL A 495 16.54 1.30 -24.40
CA VAL A 495 17.19 0.13 -23.80
C VAL A 495 18.46 -0.16 -24.58
N HIS A 496 19.60 -0.09 -23.88
CA HIS A 496 20.90 -0.45 -24.42
C HIS A 496 21.05 -1.97 -24.39
N VAL A 497 21.01 -2.60 -25.56
CA VAL A 497 21.27 -4.02 -25.75
C VAL A 497 22.75 -4.21 -26.05
N SER A 498 23.42 -5.06 -25.31
CA SER A 498 24.82 -5.42 -25.54
C SER A 498 24.98 -6.94 -25.51
N ALA A 499 25.80 -7.48 -26.41
CA ALA A 499 26.16 -8.89 -26.38
C ALA A 499 27.66 -9.09 -26.63
N SER A 500 28.24 -10.12 -26.00
CA SER A 500 29.62 -10.55 -26.20
C SER A 500 29.66 -12.05 -26.47
N GLY A 501 30.24 -12.46 -27.60
CA GLY A 501 30.29 -13.85 -28.06
C GLY A 501 30.21 -13.99 -29.58
N ASP A 502 30.45 -15.19 -30.09
CA ASP A 502 30.59 -15.46 -31.54
C ASP A 502 29.34 -15.11 -32.37
N ASP A 503 28.16 -15.10 -31.75
CA ASP A 503 26.87 -14.72 -32.33
C ASP A 503 26.33 -13.35 -31.85
N ALA A 504 27.19 -12.51 -31.25
CA ALA A 504 26.79 -11.24 -30.61
C ALA A 504 25.99 -10.31 -31.54
N ASP A 505 26.40 -10.18 -32.80
CA ASP A 505 25.71 -9.38 -33.81
C ASP A 505 24.30 -9.91 -34.13
N ALA A 506 24.13 -11.23 -34.18
CA ALA A 506 22.83 -11.85 -34.45
C ALA A 506 21.91 -11.74 -33.23
N ALA A 507 22.47 -11.94 -32.02
CA ALA A 507 21.77 -11.81 -30.75
C ALA A 507 21.25 -10.38 -30.52
N VAL A 508 22.09 -9.36 -30.71
CA VAL A 508 21.69 -7.95 -30.55
C VAL A 508 20.60 -7.59 -31.55
N ARG A 509 20.74 -7.97 -32.83
CA ARG A 509 19.70 -7.70 -33.84
C ARG A 509 18.37 -8.34 -33.49
N ALA A 510 18.36 -9.61 -33.10
CA ALA A 510 17.13 -10.32 -32.77
C ALA A 510 16.43 -9.74 -31.52
N ILE A 511 17.20 -9.35 -30.50
CA ILE A 511 16.65 -8.75 -29.28
C ILE A 511 16.14 -7.33 -29.54
N VAL A 512 16.84 -6.53 -30.35
CA VAL A 512 16.37 -5.20 -30.78
C VAL A 512 15.09 -5.32 -31.60
N GLU A 513 15.03 -6.25 -32.56
CA GLU A 513 13.85 -6.48 -33.38
C GLU A 513 12.65 -6.93 -32.53
N LEU A 514 12.89 -7.77 -31.50
CA LEU A 514 11.85 -8.18 -30.57
C LEU A 514 11.35 -7.00 -29.70
N ILE A 515 12.26 -6.16 -29.18
CA ILE A 515 11.91 -4.99 -28.37
C ILE A 515 11.16 -3.92 -29.19
N GLU A 516 11.66 -3.60 -30.39
CA GLU A 516 11.04 -2.60 -31.25
C GLU A 516 9.80 -3.11 -31.97
N GLY A 517 9.71 -4.42 -32.21
CA GLY A 517 8.52 -5.11 -32.70
C GLY A 517 7.44 -5.31 -31.64
N GLY A 518 7.74 -4.93 -30.39
CA GLY A 518 6.78 -4.77 -29.32
C GLY A 518 6.14 -6.06 -28.82
N PHE A 519 6.78 -7.23 -28.98
CA PHE A 519 6.28 -8.49 -28.38
C PHE A 519 4.85 -8.89 -28.82
N GLY A 520 4.42 -8.45 -30.01
CA GLY A 520 3.05 -8.66 -30.48
C GLY A 520 2.00 -7.74 -29.82
N GLU A 521 2.44 -6.72 -29.07
CA GLU A 521 1.62 -5.64 -28.49
C GLU A 521 1.55 -4.43 -29.45
N PRO A 522 0.53 -3.57 -29.32
CA PRO A 522 0.45 -2.31 -30.07
C PRO A 522 1.70 -1.44 -29.85
N LEU A 523 2.20 -0.87 -30.94
CA LEU A 523 3.36 0.02 -30.93
C LEU A 523 2.93 1.48 -30.78
N VAL A 524 3.54 2.18 -29.81
CA VAL A 524 3.35 3.62 -29.59
C VAL A 524 4.21 4.41 -30.58
N THR A 525 3.60 5.29 -31.40
CA THR A 525 4.33 6.22 -32.30
C THR A 525 4.75 7.51 -31.57
N ALA A 526 5.94 8.04 -31.93
CA ALA A 526 6.72 9.13 -31.30
C ALA A 526 5.97 10.26 -30.52
N PRO A 527 6.59 10.84 -29.48
CA PRO A 527 5.90 11.58 -28.43
C PRO A 527 5.57 13.05 -28.79
N SER A 528 4.39 13.52 -28.35
CA SER A 528 4.12 14.95 -28.10
C SER A 528 4.71 15.37 -26.74
N PRO A 529 5.03 16.67 -26.54
CA PRO A 529 5.78 17.14 -25.38
C PRO A 529 5.04 16.87 -24.07
N THR A 530 5.65 16.06 -23.20
CA THR A 530 5.10 15.63 -21.92
C THR A 530 5.21 16.74 -20.86
N ILE A 531 4.08 17.14 -20.31
CA ILE A 531 3.97 17.82 -19.01
C ILE A 531 4.01 16.72 -17.95
N ALA A 532 4.81 16.91 -16.90
CA ALA A 532 4.96 15.95 -15.82
C ALA A 532 3.61 15.58 -15.17
N PRO A 533 3.23 14.28 -15.09
CA PRO A 533 2.07 13.85 -14.32
C PRO A 533 2.40 13.95 -12.83
N ALA A 534 1.79 14.93 -12.18
CA ALA A 534 1.60 14.93 -10.75
C ALA A 534 0.26 14.25 -10.46
N LEU A 535 0.24 13.41 -9.42
CA LEU A 535 -0.89 12.62 -8.92
C LEU A 535 -1.25 11.42 -9.79
N LEU A 536 -0.84 10.23 -9.35
CA LEU A 536 -1.49 8.91 -9.45
C LEU A 536 -0.42 7.86 -9.10
N ALA A 537 -0.12 7.75 -7.81
CA ALA A 537 0.68 6.66 -7.26
C ALA A 537 0.14 6.31 -5.87
N GLU A 538 -1.16 6.05 -5.80
CA GLU A 538 -1.75 5.25 -4.73
C GLU A 538 -2.00 3.85 -5.32
N ALA A 539 -0.96 3.02 -5.29
CA ALA A 539 -1.17 1.57 -5.28
C ALA A 539 -1.34 1.20 -3.80
N ALA A 540 -2.57 0.81 -3.46
CA ALA A 540 -2.99 0.42 -2.13
C ALA A 540 -2.04 -0.62 -1.50
N GLU A 541 -1.62 -0.40 -0.26
CA GLU A 541 -1.28 -1.54 0.60
C GLU A 541 -2.57 -2.32 0.91
N PRO A 542 -2.50 -3.65 1.08
CA PRO A 542 -3.66 -4.44 1.49
C PRO A 542 -4.12 -3.98 2.88
N ASP A 543 -5.23 -3.25 2.89
CA ASP A 543 -5.89 -2.72 4.08
C ASP A 543 -6.39 -3.86 4.97
N ARG A 544 -5.75 -4.03 6.13
CA ARG A 544 -6.26 -4.86 7.23
C ARG A 544 -7.14 -3.98 8.11
N GLY A 545 -8.37 -3.68 7.68
CA GLY A 545 -9.11 -2.62 8.37
C GLY A 545 -10.59 -2.40 8.04
N SER A 546 -11.46 -3.42 8.03
CA SER A 546 -12.91 -3.18 8.16
C SER A 546 -13.73 -4.24 8.90
N GLY A 547 -13.10 -5.29 9.44
CA GLY A 547 -13.81 -6.47 9.94
C GLY A 547 -14.42 -7.32 8.81
N PRO A 548 -15.15 -8.40 9.16
CA PRO A 548 -15.79 -9.28 8.19
C PRO A 548 -16.64 -8.52 7.16
N LEU A 549 -16.46 -8.85 5.88
CA LEU A 549 -17.19 -8.25 4.77
C LEU A 549 -17.77 -9.33 3.86
N GLY A 550 -19.09 -9.38 3.76
CA GLY A 550 -19.81 -10.19 2.79
C GLY A 550 -19.58 -9.67 1.37
N VAL A 551 -19.00 -10.50 0.50
CA VAL A 551 -18.67 -10.13 -0.89
C VAL A 551 -19.51 -10.87 -1.92
N SER A 552 -20.17 -11.95 -1.51
CA SER A 552 -21.07 -12.73 -2.36
C SER A 552 -22.21 -13.28 -1.51
N SER A 553 -23.45 -13.00 -1.93
CA SER A 553 -24.67 -13.27 -1.18
C SER A 553 -24.96 -14.75 -0.92
N GLY A 554 -25.74 -15.00 0.13
CA GLY A 554 -26.29 -16.31 0.50
C GLY A 554 -25.92 -16.75 1.91
N ARG A 555 -26.74 -17.62 2.50
CA ARG A 555 -26.60 -18.11 3.87
C ARG A 555 -26.58 -19.64 3.89
N VAL A 556 -25.44 -20.22 4.26
CA VAL A 556 -25.21 -21.67 4.27
C VAL A 556 -24.59 -22.13 5.59
N VAL A 557 -24.80 -23.41 5.89
CA VAL A 557 -24.15 -24.10 7.01
C VAL A 557 -23.45 -25.33 6.47
N GLY A 558 -22.22 -25.56 6.91
CA GLY A 558 -21.44 -26.73 6.51
C GLY A 558 -20.21 -26.94 7.37
N PRO A 559 -19.61 -28.13 7.32
CA PRO A 559 -18.34 -28.40 7.98
C PRO A 559 -17.23 -27.61 7.30
N VAL A 560 -16.31 -27.07 8.09
CA VAL A 560 -15.13 -26.34 7.61
C VAL A 560 -14.15 -27.31 6.97
N ALA A 561 -13.57 -26.88 5.86
CA ALA A 561 -12.31 -27.38 5.35
C ALA A 561 -11.32 -26.21 5.31
N VAL A 562 -10.22 -26.32 6.03
CA VAL A 562 -9.20 -25.26 6.04
C VAL A 562 -8.22 -25.50 4.89
N LEU A 563 -8.02 -24.49 4.06
CA LEU A 563 -6.96 -24.47 3.06
C LEU A 563 -5.61 -24.46 3.79
N VAL A 564 -4.85 -25.54 3.66
CA VAL A 564 -3.55 -25.67 4.33
C VAL A 564 -2.55 -24.76 3.61
N HIS A 565 -2.15 -23.66 4.26
CA HIS A 565 -1.17 -22.73 3.70
C HIS A 565 0.16 -22.65 4.47
N ALA A 566 0.22 -23.10 5.72
CA ALA A 566 1.38 -22.82 6.56
C ALA A 566 2.50 -23.86 6.38
N ILE A 567 3.30 -23.73 5.31
CA ILE A 567 4.70 -24.15 5.38
C ILE A 567 5.37 -23.24 6.43
N ALA A 568 5.65 -23.79 7.60
CA ALA A 568 6.34 -23.06 8.65
C ALA A 568 7.71 -22.58 8.16
N GLU A 569 8.12 -21.37 8.55
CA GLU A 569 9.43 -20.84 8.17
C GLU A 569 10.53 -21.86 8.52
N PRO A 570 11.31 -22.32 7.54
CA PRO A 570 12.37 -23.28 7.81
C PRO A 570 13.45 -22.68 8.70
N SER A 571 13.99 -23.51 9.60
CA SER A 571 15.00 -23.06 10.56
C SER A 571 16.25 -22.50 9.87
N ALA A 572 16.66 -21.29 10.26
CA ALA A 572 17.90 -20.67 9.81
C ALA A 572 19.16 -21.36 10.39
N THR A 573 19.01 -22.24 11.38
CA THR A 573 20.14 -22.84 12.11
C THR A 573 20.62 -24.17 11.54
N VAL A 574 19.87 -24.75 10.59
CA VAL A 574 20.25 -26.00 9.92
C VAL A 574 21.29 -25.70 8.84
N ILE A 575 22.52 -26.17 9.05
CA ILE A 575 23.63 -25.97 8.12
C ILE A 575 24.08 -27.30 7.51
N MET A 576 24.14 -27.33 6.18
CA MET A 576 24.62 -28.43 5.36
C MET A 576 26.14 -28.56 5.42
N ALA A 577 26.61 -29.78 5.71
CA ALA A 577 28.01 -30.13 5.65
C ALA A 577 28.55 -29.93 4.22
N PRO A 578 29.79 -29.43 4.03
CA PRO A 578 30.34 -29.13 2.70
C PRO A 578 30.17 -30.23 1.64
N PRO A 579 30.35 -31.53 1.94
CA PRO A 579 30.15 -32.59 0.94
C PRO A 579 28.71 -32.75 0.46
N ALA A 580 27.73 -32.34 1.27
CA ALA A 580 26.31 -32.47 0.96
C ALA A 580 25.73 -31.26 0.21
N ARG A 581 26.47 -30.14 0.13
CA ARG A 581 25.95 -28.86 -0.41
C ARG A 581 25.62 -28.92 -1.90
N ALA A 582 26.43 -29.62 -2.69
CA ALA A 582 26.18 -29.75 -4.14
C ALA A 582 24.88 -30.53 -4.41
N ALA A 583 24.68 -31.65 -3.72
CA ALA A 583 23.45 -32.42 -3.82
C ALA A 583 22.23 -31.64 -3.28
N ALA A 584 22.40 -30.92 -2.17
CA ALA A 584 21.37 -30.08 -1.57
C ALA A 584 20.93 -28.92 -2.50
N ALA A 585 21.87 -28.31 -3.24
CA ALA A 585 21.54 -27.29 -4.21
C ALA A 585 20.81 -27.88 -5.43
N GLN A 586 21.19 -29.09 -5.88
CA GLN A 586 20.45 -29.77 -6.94
C GLN A 586 19.00 -30.04 -6.53
N ILE A 587 18.75 -30.42 -5.28
CA ILE A 587 17.39 -30.60 -4.74
C ILE A 587 16.55 -29.32 -4.85
N VAL A 588 17.16 -28.14 -4.62
CA VAL A 588 16.48 -26.85 -4.79
C VAL A 588 16.06 -26.62 -6.25
N THR A 589 17.00 -26.79 -7.18
CA THR A 589 16.75 -26.64 -8.63
C THR A 589 15.67 -27.60 -9.11
N ASP A 590 15.73 -28.87 -8.69
CA ASP A 590 14.78 -29.90 -9.09
C ASP A 590 13.37 -29.59 -8.55
N ALA A 591 13.27 -29.14 -7.29
CA ALA A 591 12.00 -28.76 -6.68
C ALA A 591 11.35 -27.56 -7.38
N LEU A 592 12.10 -26.49 -7.65
CA LEU A 592 11.59 -25.32 -8.37
C LEU A 592 11.15 -25.67 -9.80
N ARG A 593 11.92 -26.51 -10.50
CA ARG A 593 11.58 -26.99 -11.85
C ARG A 593 10.33 -27.88 -11.84
N ALA A 594 10.17 -28.72 -10.83
CA ALA A 594 8.98 -29.54 -10.65
C ALA A 594 7.74 -28.67 -10.41
N THR A 595 7.85 -27.65 -9.56
CA THR A 595 6.80 -26.65 -9.33
C THR A 595 6.42 -25.92 -10.62
N ALA A 596 7.39 -25.47 -11.40
CA ALA A 596 7.15 -24.85 -12.71
C ALA A 596 6.41 -25.79 -13.67
N ALA A 597 6.81 -27.07 -13.73
CA ALA A 597 6.16 -28.07 -14.57
C ALA A 597 4.68 -28.30 -14.17
N GLN A 598 4.37 -28.33 -12.86
CA GLN A 598 3.00 -28.46 -12.38
C GLN A 598 2.13 -27.27 -12.80
N TYR A 599 2.63 -26.03 -12.72
CA TYR A 599 1.88 -24.87 -13.21
C TYR A 599 1.69 -24.91 -14.72
N ARG A 600 2.69 -25.35 -15.51
CA ARG A 600 2.54 -25.52 -16.96
C ARG A 600 1.47 -26.54 -17.32
N GLU A 601 1.41 -27.66 -16.60
CA GLU A 601 0.37 -28.67 -16.80
C GLU A 601 -1.03 -28.11 -16.48
N ARG A 602 -1.18 -27.39 -15.35
CA ARG A 602 -2.45 -26.73 -14.99
C ARG A 602 -2.85 -25.64 -15.98
N ALA A 603 -1.90 -24.86 -16.47
CA ALA A 603 -2.12 -23.85 -17.50
C ALA A 603 -2.64 -24.50 -18.78
N ALA A 604 -2.06 -25.62 -19.20
CA ALA A 604 -2.51 -26.36 -20.39
C ALA A 604 -3.90 -27.00 -20.24
N ALA A 605 -4.32 -27.32 -19.01
CA ALA A 605 -5.64 -27.85 -18.71
C ALA A 605 -6.71 -26.76 -18.45
N THR A 606 -6.32 -25.49 -18.49
CA THR A 606 -7.18 -24.33 -18.23
C THR A 606 -7.29 -23.49 -19.50
N GLU A 607 -8.40 -22.76 -19.67
CA GLU A 607 -8.60 -21.87 -20.82
C GLU A 607 -8.69 -20.39 -20.39
N GLY A 608 -8.36 -19.49 -21.32
CA GLY A 608 -8.48 -18.03 -21.15
C GLY A 608 -7.49 -17.43 -20.15
N HIS A 609 -7.85 -16.29 -19.56
CA HIS A 609 -6.98 -15.49 -18.68
C HIS A 609 -6.37 -16.29 -17.50
N ARG A 610 -7.10 -17.27 -16.95
CA ARG A 610 -6.60 -18.13 -15.87
C ARG A 610 -5.41 -18.98 -16.32
N ALA A 611 -5.38 -19.43 -17.58
CA ALA A 611 -4.25 -20.16 -18.14
C ALA A 611 -3.01 -19.26 -18.28
N GLU A 612 -3.20 -18.00 -18.68
CA GLU A 612 -2.11 -17.02 -18.81
C GLU A 612 -1.48 -16.68 -17.46
N VAL A 613 -2.30 -16.49 -16.43
CA VAL A 613 -1.81 -16.26 -15.05
C VAL A 613 -0.97 -17.45 -14.58
N LEU A 614 -1.45 -18.68 -14.76
CA LEU A 614 -0.70 -19.89 -14.40
C LEU A 614 0.60 -20.05 -15.20
N ALA A 615 0.59 -19.71 -16.49
CA ALA A 615 1.79 -19.75 -17.33
C ALA A 615 2.84 -18.72 -16.87
N ALA A 616 2.40 -17.53 -16.47
CA ALA A 616 3.30 -16.52 -15.89
C ALA A 616 3.89 -16.98 -14.55
N THR A 617 3.08 -17.56 -13.66
CA THR A 617 3.57 -18.14 -12.39
C THR A 617 4.56 -19.27 -12.64
N ALA A 618 4.34 -20.10 -13.67
CA ALA A 618 5.29 -21.13 -14.07
C ALA A 618 6.64 -20.55 -14.51
N ALA A 619 6.63 -19.45 -15.26
CA ALA A 619 7.86 -18.78 -15.71
C ALA A 619 8.66 -18.22 -14.53
N ILE A 620 7.98 -17.68 -13.51
CA ILE A 620 8.63 -17.22 -12.27
C ILE A 620 9.29 -18.38 -11.52
N ALA A 621 8.61 -19.53 -11.42
CA ALA A 621 9.16 -20.71 -10.75
C ALA A 621 10.38 -21.32 -11.48
N ASP A 622 10.48 -21.15 -12.80
CA ASP A 622 11.60 -21.65 -13.62
C ASP A 622 12.70 -20.60 -13.86
N ASP A 623 12.62 -19.42 -13.20
CA ASP A 623 13.55 -18.32 -13.44
C ASP A 623 14.98 -18.62 -12.95
N ALA A 624 15.96 -18.45 -13.84
CA ALA A 624 17.35 -18.76 -13.55
C ALA A 624 17.95 -17.95 -12.38
N VAL A 625 17.55 -16.69 -12.18
CA VAL A 625 18.01 -15.87 -11.07
C VAL A 625 17.47 -16.38 -9.74
N LEU A 626 16.22 -16.85 -9.71
CA LEU A 626 15.67 -17.51 -8.52
C LEU A 626 16.44 -18.81 -8.20
N HIS A 627 16.65 -19.66 -9.22
CA HIS A 627 17.40 -20.91 -9.08
C HIS A 627 18.83 -20.66 -8.61
N ASP A 628 19.53 -19.68 -9.18
CA ASP A 628 20.91 -19.33 -8.82
C ASP A 628 21.02 -18.68 -7.44
N ALA A 629 20.07 -17.80 -7.08
CA ALA A 629 20.05 -17.17 -5.77
C ALA A 629 19.86 -18.21 -4.65
N ALA A 630 18.95 -19.17 -4.85
CA ALA A 630 18.72 -20.24 -3.89
C ALA A 630 19.88 -21.26 -3.89
N SER A 631 20.37 -21.69 -5.05
CA SER A 631 21.47 -22.66 -5.16
C SER A 631 22.80 -22.13 -4.60
N ARG A 632 23.13 -20.85 -4.84
CA ARG A 632 24.32 -20.21 -4.24
C ARG A 632 24.22 -20.11 -2.72
N ALA A 633 23.03 -19.82 -2.18
CA ALA A 633 22.83 -19.82 -0.74
C ALA A 633 23.23 -21.17 -0.11
N VAL A 634 22.83 -22.28 -0.73
CA VAL A 634 23.21 -23.63 -0.29
C VAL A 634 24.72 -23.86 -0.46
N HIS A 635 25.31 -23.52 -1.61
CA HIS A 635 26.74 -23.75 -1.87
C HIS A 635 27.65 -22.94 -0.94
N GLU A 636 27.44 -21.63 -0.89
CA GLU A 636 28.33 -20.68 -0.24
C GLU A 636 28.10 -20.65 1.27
N ARG A 637 26.83 -20.50 1.68
CA ARG A 637 26.47 -20.35 3.11
C ARG A 637 26.14 -21.68 3.78
N GLY A 638 25.87 -22.74 3.02
CA GLY A 638 25.50 -24.04 3.58
C GLY A 638 24.10 -24.05 4.19
N VAL A 639 23.20 -23.13 3.85
CA VAL A 639 21.81 -23.19 4.36
C VAL A 639 21.10 -24.43 3.80
N SER A 640 20.08 -24.92 4.51
CA SER A 640 19.27 -26.04 4.00
C SER A 640 18.49 -25.67 2.72
N PRO A 641 18.14 -26.65 1.87
CA PRO A 641 17.40 -26.41 0.62
C PRO A 641 16.11 -25.60 0.82
N GLU A 642 15.29 -25.98 1.78
CA GLU A 642 14.02 -25.32 2.10
C GLU A 642 14.22 -23.87 2.59
N ARG A 643 15.27 -23.62 3.38
CA ARG A 643 15.63 -22.26 3.83
C ARG A 643 16.12 -21.40 2.67
N ALA A 644 16.88 -21.99 1.75
CA ALA A 644 17.40 -21.29 0.58
C ALA A 644 16.28 -20.76 -0.32
N VAL A 645 15.26 -21.59 -0.57
CA VAL A 645 14.05 -21.19 -1.31
C VAL A 645 13.30 -20.09 -0.57
N TRP A 646 13.06 -20.26 0.74
CA TRP A 646 12.38 -19.26 1.57
C TRP A 646 13.05 -17.89 1.48
N ASP A 647 14.36 -17.83 1.71
CA ASP A 647 15.12 -16.59 1.70
C ASP A 647 15.21 -15.96 0.29
N ALA A 648 15.26 -16.77 -0.76
CA ALA A 648 15.33 -16.28 -2.14
C ALA A 648 14.01 -15.61 -2.56
N ILE A 649 12.87 -16.26 -2.28
CA ILE A 649 11.56 -15.66 -2.55
C ILE A 649 11.29 -14.46 -1.64
N ALA A 650 11.68 -14.50 -0.36
CA ALA A 650 11.48 -13.36 0.55
C ALA A 650 12.18 -12.08 0.06
N ARG A 651 13.37 -12.21 -0.55
CA ARG A 651 14.05 -11.08 -1.21
C ARG A 651 13.25 -10.56 -2.41
N LEU A 652 12.77 -11.46 -3.27
CA LEU A 652 11.98 -11.09 -4.44
C LEU A 652 10.67 -10.39 -4.07
N VAL A 653 10.00 -10.85 -3.01
CA VAL A 653 8.80 -10.19 -2.45
C VAL A 653 9.13 -8.77 -1.95
N ALA A 654 10.28 -8.58 -1.30
CA ALA A 654 10.72 -7.25 -0.88
C ALA A 654 10.97 -6.32 -2.09
N ASP A 655 11.60 -6.84 -3.14
CA ASP A 655 11.84 -6.10 -4.38
C ASP A 655 10.51 -5.72 -5.09
N TYR A 656 9.53 -6.63 -5.11
CA TYR A 656 8.20 -6.39 -5.69
C TYR A 656 7.43 -5.33 -4.91
N ARG A 657 7.49 -5.37 -3.58
CA ARG A 657 6.89 -4.31 -2.72
C ARG A 657 7.54 -2.95 -2.97
N ALA A 658 8.87 -2.92 -3.10
CA ALA A 658 9.58 -1.68 -3.38
C ALA A 658 9.28 -1.11 -4.78
N ALA A 659 9.00 -1.97 -5.76
CA ALA A 659 8.62 -1.57 -7.11
C ALA A 659 7.18 -1.01 -7.19
N GLY A 660 6.26 -1.54 -6.37
CA GLY A 660 4.85 -1.10 -6.32
C GLY A 660 4.04 -1.39 -7.59
N GLY A 661 2.82 -0.87 -7.65
CA GLY A 661 1.92 -1.05 -8.80
C GLY A 661 1.43 -2.49 -8.97
N SER A 662 1.27 -2.94 -10.22
CA SER A 662 0.78 -4.29 -10.56
C SER A 662 1.68 -5.44 -10.08
N MET A 663 2.88 -5.15 -9.56
CA MET A 663 3.75 -6.13 -8.91
C MET A 663 3.24 -6.56 -7.53
N LEU A 664 2.42 -5.75 -6.86
CA LEU A 664 1.85 -6.11 -5.55
C LEU A 664 0.88 -7.30 -5.65
N ASP A 665 0.09 -7.34 -6.72
CA ASP A 665 -0.87 -8.42 -6.99
C ASP A 665 -0.20 -9.78 -7.23
N ARG A 666 1.11 -9.78 -7.53
CA ARG A 666 1.93 -10.98 -7.81
C ARG A 666 2.58 -11.58 -6.57
N ILE A 667 2.49 -10.94 -5.40
CA ILE A 667 3.12 -11.43 -4.18
C ILE A 667 2.54 -12.78 -3.75
N THR A 668 1.23 -12.98 -3.93
CA THR A 668 0.55 -14.25 -3.65
C THR A 668 1.08 -15.38 -4.53
N ASP A 669 1.35 -15.10 -5.81
CA ASP A 669 1.97 -16.07 -6.74
C ASP A 669 3.37 -16.51 -6.23
N LEU A 670 4.17 -15.56 -5.74
CA LEU A 670 5.51 -15.85 -5.19
C LEU A 670 5.45 -16.73 -3.93
N HIS A 671 4.49 -16.47 -3.04
CA HIS A 671 4.29 -17.28 -1.84
C HIS A 671 3.85 -18.71 -2.18
N ASP A 672 2.94 -18.90 -3.15
CA ASP A 672 2.51 -20.23 -3.58
C ASP A 672 3.68 -21.02 -4.21
N VAL A 673 4.51 -20.38 -5.05
CA VAL A 673 5.74 -21.00 -5.61
C VAL A 673 6.70 -21.44 -4.50
N ARG A 674 6.94 -20.58 -3.50
CA ARG A 674 7.78 -20.89 -2.34
C ARG A 674 7.28 -22.12 -1.60
N ASP A 675 6.01 -22.14 -1.26
CA ASP A 675 5.44 -23.16 -0.38
C ASP A 675 5.34 -24.51 -1.09
N ARG A 676 4.96 -24.54 -2.37
CA ARG A 676 4.99 -25.77 -3.19
C ARG A 676 6.40 -26.32 -3.38
N ALA A 677 7.39 -25.45 -3.63
CA ALA A 677 8.77 -25.87 -3.75
C ALA A 677 9.32 -26.44 -2.43
N ILE A 678 9.02 -25.81 -1.28
CA ILE A 678 9.43 -26.32 0.03
C ILE A 678 8.71 -27.64 0.36
N ALA A 679 7.43 -27.77 0.00
CA ALA A 679 6.69 -29.01 0.17
C ALA A 679 7.35 -30.17 -0.60
N ALA A 680 7.73 -29.92 -1.85
CA ALA A 680 8.47 -30.90 -2.67
C ALA A 680 9.82 -31.29 -2.06
N ILE A 681 10.55 -30.33 -1.46
CA ILE A 681 11.83 -30.58 -0.79
C ILE A 681 11.66 -31.40 0.48
N THR A 682 10.66 -31.07 1.30
CA THR A 682 10.47 -31.64 2.65
C THR A 682 9.59 -32.89 2.65
N GLY A 683 8.93 -33.19 1.53
CA GLY A 683 8.01 -34.32 1.38
C GLY A 683 6.70 -34.14 2.14
N VAL A 684 6.36 -32.92 2.57
CA VAL A 684 5.06 -32.61 3.15
C VAL A 684 4.02 -32.40 2.05
N GLU A 685 2.75 -32.51 2.41
CA GLU A 685 1.66 -32.30 1.46
C GLU A 685 1.68 -30.84 0.97
N PRO A 686 1.65 -30.60 -0.36
CA PRO A 686 1.72 -29.25 -0.91
C PRO A 686 0.47 -28.44 -0.58
N PRO A 687 0.57 -27.10 -0.52
CA PRO A 687 -0.59 -26.22 -0.39
C PRO A 687 -1.61 -26.50 -1.50
N GLY A 688 -2.88 -26.55 -1.12
CA GLY A 688 -3.98 -26.79 -2.05
C GLY A 688 -5.30 -27.10 -1.36
N LEU A 689 -6.36 -27.19 -2.16
CA LEU A 689 -7.68 -27.57 -1.65
C LEU A 689 -7.64 -28.98 -1.07
N PRO A 690 -8.20 -29.20 0.13
CA PRO A 690 -8.30 -30.54 0.68
C PRO A 690 -9.17 -31.43 -0.21
N GLU A 691 -8.72 -32.65 -0.50
CA GLU A 691 -9.52 -33.62 -1.27
C GLU A 691 -10.74 -34.08 -0.44
N ARG A 692 -11.87 -33.38 -0.59
CA ARG A 692 -13.14 -33.75 0.05
C ARG A 692 -14.18 -34.26 -0.95
N ARG A 693 -14.86 -35.33 -0.53
CA ARG A 693 -16.02 -35.92 -1.24
C ARG A 693 -17.35 -35.37 -0.74
N GLU A 694 -17.38 -34.84 0.47
CA GLU A 694 -18.58 -34.27 1.11
C GLU A 694 -18.59 -32.74 0.96
N PRO A 695 -19.77 -32.08 0.98
CA PRO A 695 -19.84 -30.63 0.90
C PRO A 695 -19.19 -29.92 2.10
N TYR A 696 -18.51 -28.80 1.87
CA TYR A 696 -17.73 -28.10 2.89
C TYR A 696 -17.72 -26.58 2.70
N ILE A 697 -17.38 -25.84 3.77
CA ILE A 697 -17.08 -24.40 3.72
C ILE A 697 -15.56 -24.24 3.69
N LEU A 698 -15.03 -23.60 2.66
CA LEU A 698 -13.59 -23.37 2.55
C LEU A 698 -13.19 -22.16 3.39
N ILE A 699 -12.22 -22.36 4.28
CA ILE A 699 -11.58 -21.28 5.03
C ILE A 699 -10.12 -21.15 4.60
N ALA A 700 -9.67 -19.95 4.27
CA ALA A 700 -8.28 -19.69 3.88
C ALA A 700 -7.75 -18.36 4.44
N ASP A 701 -6.44 -18.14 4.41
CA ASP A 701 -5.87 -16.79 4.64
C ASP A 701 -6.19 -15.91 3.42
N ASP A 702 -5.88 -16.41 2.22
CA ASP A 702 -6.30 -15.92 0.91
C ASP A 702 -6.35 -17.11 -0.09
N LEU A 703 -6.90 -16.91 -1.29
CA LEU A 703 -6.92 -17.92 -2.36
C LEU A 703 -5.95 -17.54 -3.49
N ALA A 704 -4.95 -18.39 -3.74
CA ALA A 704 -4.10 -18.24 -4.91
C ALA A 704 -4.87 -18.61 -6.20
N PRO A 705 -4.55 -18.01 -7.36
CA PRO A 705 -5.21 -18.36 -8.63
C PRO A 705 -5.21 -19.86 -8.93
N ALA A 706 -4.15 -20.56 -8.54
CA ALA A 706 -4.00 -21.99 -8.77
C ALA A 706 -4.97 -22.87 -7.96
N ASP A 707 -5.40 -22.43 -6.77
CA ASP A 707 -6.34 -23.17 -5.93
C ASP A 707 -7.76 -23.11 -6.48
N THR A 708 -8.08 -22.00 -7.14
CA THR A 708 -9.42 -21.73 -7.67
C THR A 708 -9.79 -22.62 -8.86
N VAL A 709 -8.80 -23.06 -9.64
CA VAL A 709 -9.00 -23.99 -10.76
C VAL A 709 -9.49 -25.35 -10.28
N THR A 710 -9.07 -25.77 -9.09
CA THR A 710 -9.48 -27.04 -8.48
C THR A 710 -10.77 -26.95 -7.66
N LEU A 711 -11.33 -25.73 -7.48
CA LEU A 711 -12.51 -25.52 -6.66
C LEU A 711 -13.77 -26.03 -7.36
N ASP A 712 -14.38 -27.07 -6.81
CA ASP A 712 -15.65 -27.61 -7.31
C ASP A 712 -16.85 -26.92 -6.64
N PRO A 713 -17.64 -26.09 -7.36
CA PRO A 713 -18.77 -25.36 -6.79
C PRO A 713 -19.95 -26.25 -6.37
N ALA A 714 -19.94 -27.54 -6.74
CA ALA A 714 -20.91 -28.53 -6.27
C ALA A 714 -20.59 -29.06 -4.87
N ARG A 715 -19.33 -28.91 -4.42
CA ARG A 715 -18.85 -29.38 -3.10
C ARG A 715 -18.49 -28.23 -2.17
N CYS A 716 -17.89 -27.16 -2.69
CA CYS A 716 -17.66 -25.96 -1.91
C CYS A 716 -18.97 -25.19 -1.73
N LEU A 717 -19.41 -25.03 -0.49
CA LEU A 717 -20.67 -24.38 -0.11
C LEU A 717 -20.53 -22.88 0.09
N ALA A 718 -19.39 -22.43 0.61
CA ALA A 718 -19.05 -21.02 0.83
C ALA A 718 -17.53 -20.84 0.96
N LEU A 719 -17.08 -19.58 0.85
CA LEU A 719 -15.70 -19.15 1.00
C LEU A 719 -15.57 -18.19 2.19
N VAL A 720 -14.59 -18.40 3.05
CA VAL A 720 -14.23 -17.45 4.12
C VAL A 720 -12.73 -17.19 4.06
N THR A 721 -12.33 -15.92 4.02
CA THR A 721 -10.90 -15.56 4.04
C THR A 721 -10.55 -14.56 5.13
N GLU A 722 -9.34 -14.67 5.69
CA GLU A 722 -8.84 -13.68 6.66
C GLU A 722 -8.41 -12.37 5.99
N GLN A 723 -7.85 -12.47 4.78
CA GLN A 723 -7.48 -11.33 3.95
C GLN A 723 -8.48 -11.15 2.78
N GLY A 724 -8.32 -10.05 2.07
CA GLY A 724 -9.07 -9.75 0.86
C GLY A 724 -10.14 -8.68 1.08
N GLY A 725 -10.32 -7.84 0.06
CA GLY A 725 -11.37 -6.83 -0.01
C GLY A 725 -12.51 -7.24 -0.95
N PRO A 726 -13.48 -6.33 -1.19
CA PRO A 726 -14.60 -6.57 -2.11
C PRO A 726 -14.17 -6.86 -3.54
N THR A 727 -12.93 -6.54 -3.90
CA THR A 727 -12.33 -6.69 -5.23
C THR A 727 -11.21 -7.72 -5.27
N SER A 728 -10.98 -8.43 -4.15
CA SER A 728 -10.03 -9.52 -4.10
C SER A 728 -10.35 -10.59 -5.13
N HIS A 729 -9.31 -11.33 -5.55
CA HIS A 729 -9.47 -12.46 -6.45
C HIS A 729 -10.50 -13.47 -5.90
N THR A 730 -10.45 -13.73 -4.59
CA THR A 730 -11.46 -14.50 -3.84
C THR A 730 -12.88 -13.97 -4.05
N ALA A 731 -13.10 -12.66 -3.90
CA ALA A 731 -14.42 -12.04 -4.05
C ALA A 731 -14.95 -12.15 -5.48
N ILE A 732 -14.09 -11.97 -6.50
CA ILE A 732 -14.46 -12.14 -7.91
C ILE A 732 -14.90 -13.58 -8.18
N ILE A 733 -14.12 -14.55 -7.71
CA ILE A 733 -14.38 -15.97 -7.95
C ILE A 733 -15.61 -16.47 -7.21
N ALA A 734 -15.81 -16.01 -5.97
CA ALA A 734 -17.04 -16.27 -5.23
C ALA A 734 -18.28 -15.87 -6.04
N ARG A 735 -18.26 -14.67 -6.65
CA ARG A 735 -19.37 -14.16 -7.46
C ARG A 735 -19.54 -14.92 -8.77
N GLU A 736 -18.46 -15.20 -9.49
CA GLU A 736 -18.49 -15.97 -10.75
C GLU A 736 -19.07 -17.39 -10.53
N LEU A 737 -18.68 -18.02 -9.42
CA LEU A 737 -19.16 -19.35 -9.05
C LEU A 737 -20.50 -19.30 -8.32
N GLY A 738 -20.96 -18.11 -7.92
CA GLY A 738 -22.14 -17.86 -7.09
C GLY A 738 -22.10 -18.62 -5.76
N LEU A 739 -20.93 -18.64 -5.13
CA LEU A 739 -20.71 -19.15 -3.77
C LEU A 739 -20.84 -18.00 -2.78
N PRO A 740 -21.60 -18.16 -1.68
CA PRO A 740 -21.56 -17.22 -0.56
C PRO A 740 -20.13 -17.01 -0.07
N ALA A 741 -19.76 -15.76 0.19
CA ALA A 741 -18.41 -15.46 0.64
C ALA A 741 -18.31 -14.27 1.59
N VAL A 742 -17.45 -14.42 2.61
CA VAL A 742 -17.10 -13.37 3.57
C VAL A 742 -15.57 -13.28 3.65
N VAL A 743 -15.02 -12.10 3.39
CA VAL A 743 -13.58 -11.82 3.44
C VAL A 743 -13.25 -10.96 4.67
N GLY A 744 -11.98 -10.84 5.05
CA GLY A 744 -11.57 -10.02 6.19
C GLY A 744 -11.93 -10.61 7.56
N VAL A 745 -12.14 -11.93 7.66
CA VAL A 745 -12.53 -12.61 8.91
C VAL A 745 -11.28 -13.00 9.69
N LEU A 746 -10.77 -12.08 10.51
CA LEU A 746 -9.55 -12.30 11.30
C LEU A 746 -9.63 -13.56 12.17
N GLY A 747 -8.63 -14.44 12.07
CA GLY A 747 -8.54 -15.67 12.84
C GLY A 747 -9.42 -16.83 12.32
N ALA A 748 -10.05 -16.68 11.14
CA ALA A 748 -10.84 -17.76 10.54
C ALA A 748 -10.03 -19.05 10.33
N THR A 749 -8.76 -18.97 9.94
CA THR A 749 -7.87 -20.14 9.77
C THR A 749 -7.60 -20.90 11.05
N GLY A 750 -7.87 -20.29 12.22
CA GLY A 750 -7.83 -20.96 13.52
C GLY A 750 -9.03 -21.88 13.81
N ILE A 751 -10.08 -21.85 12.97
CA ILE A 751 -11.24 -22.71 13.12
C ILE A 751 -10.85 -24.15 12.76
N ALA A 752 -11.10 -25.09 13.67
CA ALA A 752 -10.71 -26.48 13.47
C ALA A 752 -11.44 -27.11 12.27
N ASP A 753 -10.70 -27.86 11.46
CA ASP A 753 -11.23 -28.64 10.35
C ASP A 753 -12.39 -29.55 10.79
N GLY A 754 -13.46 -29.61 9.99
CA GLY A 754 -14.70 -30.32 10.31
C GLY A 754 -15.68 -29.58 11.23
N THR A 755 -15.30 -28.43 11.80
CA THR A 755 -16.21 -27.62 12.64
C THR A 755 -17.38 -27.11 11.81
N LEU A 756 -18.60 -27.22 12.34
CA LEU A 756 -19.77 -26.66 11.69
C LEU A 756 -19.75 -25.14 11.77
N VAL A 757 -19.84 -24.46 10.64
CA VAL A 757 -19.87 -23.01 10.55
C VAL A 757 -21.07 -22.56 9.72
N LEU A 758 -21.70 -21.46 10.14
CA LEU A 758 -22.66 -20.71 9.34
C LEU A 758 -21.93 -19.55 8.67
N VAL A 759 -22.11 -19.39 7.37
CA VAL A 759 -21.62 -18.24 6.60
C VAL A 759 -22.80 -17.54 5.96
N ASP A 760 -22.93 -16.24 6.23
CA ASP A 760 -23.90 -15.35 5.62
C ASP A 760 -23.17 -14.21 4.90
N GLY A 761 -23.10 -14.33 3.58
CA GLY A 761 -22.50 -13.33 2.72
C GLY A 761 -23.33 -12.07 2.54
N ASP A 762 -24.57 -12.03 3.04
CA ASP A 762 -25.38 -10.81 3.06
C ASP A 762 -25.10 -9.99 4.33
N THR A 763 -25.05 -10.63 5.50
CA THR A 763 -24.82 -9.95 6.79
C THR A 763 -23.35 -9.85 7.18
N SER A 764 -22.44 -10.39 6.37
CA SER A 764 -21.01 -10.51 6.69
C SER A 764 -20.75 -11.35 7.94
N GLU A 765 -21.68 -12.26 8.27
CA GLU A 765 -21.67 -13.01 9.51
C GLU A 765 -21.04 -14.39 9.30
N VAL A 766 -20.14 -14.76 10.21
CA VAL A 766 -19.57 -16.11 10.31
C VAL A 766 -19.77 -16.60 11.74
N ILE A 767 -20.66 -17.57 11.93
CA ILE A 767 -20.95 -18.16 13.25
C ILE A 767 -20.28 -19.52 13.36
N VAL A 768 -19.41 -19.69 14.34
CA VAL A 768 -18.76 -20.96 14.66
C VAL A 768 -19.66 -21.77 15.58
N GLN A 769 -19.93 -23.03 15.23
CA GLN A 769 -20.83 -23.93 15.96
C GLN A 769 -22.24 -23.33 16.15
N PRO A 770 -22.96 -23.00 15.06
CA PRO A 770 -24.29 -22.43 15.16
C PRO A 770 -25.26 -23.37 15.88
N ASP A 771 -26.16 -22.83 16.67
CA ASP A 771 -27.20 -23.61 17.35
C ASP A 771 -28.29 -24.10 16.37
N LEU A 772 -29.25 -24.91 16.85
CA LEU A 772 -30.29 -25.46 15.96
C LEU A 772 -31.23 -24.39 15.39
N ALA A 773 -31.44 -23.27 16.09
CA ALA A 773 -32.27 -22.18 15.60
C ALA A 773 -31.53 -21.42 14.49
N GLU A 774 -30.23 -21.14 14.69
CA GLU A 774 -29.35 -20.53 13.70
C GLU A 774 -29.18 -21.42 12.47
N GLN A 775 -29.00 -22.73 12.65
CA GLN A 775 -28.94 -23.70 11.55
C GLN A 775 -30.23 -23.72 10.74
N ALA A 776 -31.40 -23.60 11.39
CA ALA A 776 -32.69 -23.56 10.71
C ALA A 776 -32.89 -22.30 9.86
N THR A 777 -32.11 -21.23 10.08
CA THR A 777 -32.10 -20.03 9.23
C THR A 777 -31.27 -20.20 7.95
N ALA A 778 -30.41 -21.21 7.90
CA ALA A 778 -29.60 -21.50 6.73
C ALA A 778 -30.35 -22.46 5.79
N THR A 779 -30.16 -22.29 4.48
CA THR A 779 -30.85 -23.11 3.46
C THR A 779 -30.29 -24.54 3.32
N GLY A 780 -29.26 -24.91 4.09
CA GLY A 780 -28.52 -26.17 3.97
C GLY A 780 -27.50 -26.15 2.82
N VAL A 781 -27.03 -27.33 2.39
CA VAL A 781 -26.32 -27.52 1.10
C VAL A 781 -27.16 -26.82 0.03
N ILE A 782 -26.57 -25.94 -0.79
CA ILE A 782 -27.32 -25.22 -1.83
C ILE A 782 -27.82 -26.23 -2.88
N THR A 783 -28.95 -26.88 -2.60
CA THR A 783 -29.81 -27.45 -3.64
C THR A 783 -30.57 -26.28 -4.22
N LEU A 784 -30.11 -25.81 -5.38
CA LEU A 784 -30.83 -24.79 -6.14
C LEU A 784 -32.26 -25.30 -6.35
N PRO A 785 -33.30 -24.53 -5.98
CA PRO A 785 -34.66 -24.94 -6.25
C PRO A 785 -34.86 -25.13 -7.75
N PRO A 786 -35.70 -26.06 -8.20
CA PRO A 786 -36.07 -26.12 -9.60
C PRO A 786 -36.80 -24.81 -9.95
N PHE A 787 -36.34 -24.13 -10.99
CA PHE A 787 -37.03 -22.98 -11.56
C PHE A 787 -37.41 -23.28 -12.99
N VAL A 788 -38.68 -23.10 -13.29
CA VAL A 788 -39.24 -23.11 -14.63
C VAL A 788 -40.06 -21.85 -14.73
N GLY A 789 -39.62 -20.91 -15.57
CA GLY A 789 -40.30 -19.64 -15.75
C GLY A 789 -41.75 -19.78 -16.24
N PRO A 790 -42.52 -18.68 -16.25
CA PRO A 790 -42.05 -17.31 -16.03
C PRO A 790 -41.86 -16.96 -14.55
N GLY A 791 -40.95 -16.05 -14.27
CA GLY A 791 -40.81 -15.40 -12.98
C GLY A 791 -42.07 -14.60 -12.65
N GLN A 792 -42.62 -14.82 -11.45
CA GLN A 792 -43.81 -14.11 -11.01
C GLN A 792 -43.93 -14.10 -9.49
N THR A 793 -44.67 -13.12 -8.97
CA THR A 793 -45.11 -13.09 -7.58
C THR A 793 -46.22 -14.12 -7.31
N ALA A 794 -46.52 -14.37 -6.04
CA ALA A 794 -47.60 -15.27 -5.60
C ALA A 794 -48.99 -14.87 -6.12
N ASP A 795 -49.23 -13.57 -6.35
CA ASP A 795 -50.45 -13.00 -6.94
C ASP A 795 -50.40 -12.88 -8.48
N GLY A 796 -49.36 -13.43 -9.12
CA GLY A 796 -49.26 -13.54 -10.57
C GLY A 796 -48.71 -12.31 -11.29
N HIS A 797 -48.10 -11.37 -10.58
CA HIS A 797 -47.39 -10.26 -11.21
C HIS A 797 -46.10 -10.78 -11.87
N LEU A 798 -46.00 -10.65 -13.20
CA LEU A 798 -44.86 -11.14 -13.96
C LEU A 798 -43.62 -10.27 -13.72
N VAL A 799 -42.48 -10.91 -13.50
CA VAL A 799 -41.17 -10.27 -13.37
C VAL A 799 -40.17 -11.10 -14.18
N VAL A 800 -39.61 -10.50 -15.23
CA VAL A 800 -38.70 -11.22 -16.12
C VAL A 800 -37.37 -11.48 -15.41
N LEU A 801 -36.99 -12.75 -15.23
CA LEU A 801 -35.72 -13.14 -14.62
C LEU A 801 -34.69 -13.49 -15.69
N SER A 802 -33.77 -12.56 -15.94
CA SER A 802 -32.77 -12.67 -17.02
C SER A 802 -31.36 -12.89 -16.48
N ALA A 803 -30.45 -13.30 -17.37
CA ALA A 803 -29.03 -13.43 -17.06
C ALA A 803 -28.23 -12.17 -17.40
N ASN A 804 -27.24 -11.87 -16.56
CA ASN A 804 -26.09 -11.04 -16.92
C ASN A 804 -25.07 -11.92 -17.63
N VAL A 805 -24.64 -11.52 -18.83
CA VAL A 805 -23.69 -12.27 -19.66
C VAL A 805 -22.52 -11.37 -20.03
N GLY A 806 -21.30 -11.82 -19.71
CA GLY A 806 -20.04 -11.18 -20.08
C GLY A 806 -19.32 -11.85 -21.24
N ALA A 807 -19.58 -13.13 -21.49
CA ALA A 807 -18.94 -13.90 -22.55
C ALA A 807 -19.86 -15.00 -23.08
N PRO A 808 -19.70 -15.44 -24.35
CA PRO A 808 -20.56 -16.47 -24.95
C PRO A 808 -20.63 -17.79 -24.15
N ARG A 809 -19.52 -18.19 -23.52
CA ARG A 809 -19.44 -19.40 -22.68
C ARG A 809 -20.43 -19.44 -21.51
N GLU A 810 -20.89 -18.29 -21.03
CA GLU A 810 -21.82 -18.20 -19.88
C GLU A 810 -23.26 -18.54 -20.27
N ILE A 811 -23.58 -18.52 -21.56
CA ILE A 811 -24.94 -18.63 -22.07
C ILE A 811 -25.52 -20.02 -21.83
N ALA A 812 -24.75 -21.08 -22.07
CA ALA A 812 -25.23 -22.44 -21.89
C ALA A 812 -25.76 -22.67 -20.46
N ARG A 813 -25.04 -22.12 -19.46
CA ARG A 813 -25.44 -22.16 -18.06
C ARG A 813 -26.68 -21.30 -17.79
N ALA A 814 -26.79 -20.12 -18.39
CA ALA A 814 -27.97 -19.27 -18.26
C ALA A 814 -29.25 -19.97 -18.77
N VAL A 815 -29.16 -20.63 -19.93
CA VAL A 815 -30.27 -21.41 -20.50
C VAL A 815 -30.62 -22.60 -19.62
N GLU A 816 -29.63 -23.35 -19.15
CA GLU A 816 -29.83 -24.49 -18.23
C GLU A 816 -30.54 -24.09 -16.93
N ARG A 817 -30.28 -22.87 -16.43
CA ARG A 817 -30.87 -22.33 -15.21
C ARG A 817 -32.20 -21.59 -15.41
N GLY A 818 -32.76 -21.65 -16.63
CA GLY A 818 -34.08 -21.13 -16.94
C GLY A 818 -34.16 -19.63 -17.13
N ALA A 819 -33.06 -18.96 -17.49
CA ALA A 819 -33.08 -17.53 -17.79
C ALA A 819 -34.10 -17.18 -18.89
N GLU A 820 -34.91 -16.14 -18.65
CA GLU A 820 -35.94 -15.66 -19.57
C GLU A 820 -35.41 -14.66 -20.60
N GLY A 821 -34.10 -14.67 -20.82
CA GLY A 821 -33.38 -13.76 -21.71
C GLY A 821 -32.08 -13.27 -21.10
N VAL A 822 -31.53 -12.22 -21.71
CA VAL A 822 -30.32 -11.55 -21.24
C VAL A 822 -30.69 -10.10 -20.91
N GLY A 823 -30.64 -9.73 -19.63
CA GLY A 823 -31.00 -8.38 -19.19
C GLY A 823 -29.80 -7.43 -19.15
N LEU A 824 -28.59 -7.97 -19.30
CA LEU A 824 -27.37 -7.22 -19.53
C LEU A 824 -26.36 -8.10 -20.27
N PHE A 825 -26.13 -7.81 -21.55
CA PHE A 825 -24.99 -8.29 -22.30
C PHE A 825 -23.90 -7.23 -22.28
N ARG A 826 -22.80 -7.55 -21.59
CA ARG A 826 -21.60 -6.73 -21.49
C ARG A 826 -20.76 -6.91 -22.74
N THR A 827 -20.61 -5.85 -23.54
CA THR A 827 -19.91 -5.92 -24.83
C THR A 827 -18.39 -5.86 -24.70
N GLU A 828 -17.87 -5.58 -23.51
CA GLU A 828 -16.45 -5.35 -23.24
C GLU A 828 -15.56 -6.53 -23.67
N PHE A 829 -16.02 -7.79 -23.60
CA PHE A 829 -15.22 -8.95 -24.03
C PHE A 829 -14.75 -8.89 -25.50
N CYS A 830 -15.46 -8.14 -26.35
CA CYS A 830 -15.09 -7.96 -27.74
C CYS A 830 -13.98 -6.89 -27.94
N PHE A 831 -13.77 -6.05 -26.93
CA PHE A 831 -12.86 -4.88 -26.95
C PHE A 831 -11.67 -5.03 -26.00
N LEU A 832 -11.85 -5.72 -24.86
CA LEU A 832 -10.79 -5.95 -23.86
C LEU A 832 -9.66 -6.80 -24.44
N ASP A 833 -8.45 -6.57 -23.93
CA ASP A 833 -7.21 -7.23 -24.36
C ASP A 833 -6.87 -7.02 -25.86
N ARG A 834 -7.44 -5.98 -26.48
CA ARG A 834 -7.17 -5.62 -27.88
C ARG A 834 -6.39 -4.32 -27.98
N ALA A 835 -5.41 -4.37 -28.87
CA ALA A 835 -4.58 -3.26 -29.28
C ALA A 835 -5.36 -2.17 -30.04
N ASP A 836 -6.20 -2.65 -30.95
CA ASP A 836 -6.97 -1.85 -31.89
C ASP A 836 -8.46 -2.14 -31.71
N GLU A 837 -9.29 -1.18 -32.11
CA GLU A 837 -10.73 -1.34 -32.10
C GLU A 837 -11.15 -2.55 -32.95
N PRO A 838 -12.02 -3.44 -32.42
CA PRO A 838 -12.56 -4.55 -33.19
C PRO A 838 -13.36 -4.05 -34.39
N SER A 839 -13.09 -4.62 -35.57
CA SER A 839 -13.86 -4.30 -36.77
C SER A 839 -15.34 -4.67 -36.62
N VAL A 840 -16.21 -4.01 -37.38
CA VAL A 840 -17.66 -4.32 -37.40
C VAL A 840 -17.90 -5.81 -37.65
N ALA A 841 -17.15 -6.42 -38.57
CA ALA A 841 -17.30 -7.84 -38.90
C ALA A 841 -16.96 -8.77 -37.71
N GLU A 842 -15.92 -8.45 -36.94
CA GLU A 842 -15.54 -9.22 -35.74
C GLU A 842 -16.57 -9.05 -34.62
N GLN A 843 -17.06 -7.82 -34.42
CA GLN A 843 -18.14 -7.55 -33.48
C GLN A 843 -19.42 -8.31 -33.87
N VAL A 844 -19.80 -8.30 -35.15
CA VAL A 844 -20.95 -9.06 -35.68
C VAL A 844 -20.77 -10.54 -35.38
N ALA A 845 -19.61 -11.12 -35.68
CA ALA A 845 -19.35 -12.54 -35.42
C ALA A 845 -19.52 -12.89 -33.92
N ALA A 846 -18.96 -12.06 -33.03
CA ALA A 846 -19.05 -12.25 -31.59
C ALA A 846 -20.49 -12.10 -31.06
N TYR A 847 -21.23 -11.09 -31.52
CA TYR A 847 -22.61 -10.86 -31.08
C TYR A 847 -23.58 -11.94 -31.58
N ARG A 848 -23.39 -12.45 -32.80
CA ARG A 848 -24.22 -13.52 -33.36
C ARG A 848 -24.20 -14.80 -32.53
N GLU A 849 -23.05 -15.16 -31.97
CA GLU A 849 -22.94 -16.32 -31.08
C GLU A 849 -23.87 -16.19 -29.87
N VAL A 850 -23.96 -14.98 -29.30
CA VAL A 850 -24.85 -14.70 -28.17
C VAL A 850 -26.33 -14.66 -28.60
N PHE A 851 -26.61 -14.03 -29.74
CA PHE A 851 -27.97 -13.83 -30.22
C PHE A 851 -28.63 -15.13 -30.66
N ALA A 852 -27.87 -16.04 -31.26
CA ALA A 852 -28.37 -17.34 -31.71
C ALA A 852 -28.87 -18.24 -30.55
N ALA A 853 -28.37 -18.02 -29.34
CA ALA A 853 -28.73 -18.83 -28.16
C ALA A 853 -30.07 -18.43 -27.53
N PHE A 854 -30.58 -17.22 -27.79
CA PHE A 854 -31.86 -16.72 -27.28
C PHE A 854 -32.77 -16.27 -28.45
N PRO A 855 -33.24 -17.19 -29.30
CA PRO A 855 -33.96 -16.84 -30.53
C PRO A 855 -35.35 -16.26 -30.30
N LYS A 856 -35.91 -16.36 -29.09
CA LYS A 856 -37.27 -15.89 -28.75
C LYS A 856 -37.30 -14.95 -27.55
N GLN A 857 -36.21 -14.86 -26.81
CA GLN A 857 -36.09 -14.08 -25.59
C GLN A 857 -35.36 -12.77 -25.90
N ARG A 858 -35.66 -11.73 -25.13
CA ARG A 858 -35.03 -10.44 -25.30
C ARG A 858 -33.57 -10.47 -24.84
N ILE A 859 -32.72 -9.76 -25.58
CA ILE A 859 -31.31 -9.55 -25.26
C ILE A 859 -31.07 -8.05 -25.16
N ILE A 860 -30.74 -7.57 -23.97
CA ILE A 860 -30.41 -6.17 -23.72
C ILE A 860 -28.89 -6.01 -23.81
N VAL A 861 -28.43 -5.38 -24.87
CA VAL A 861 -27.01 -5.12 -25.13
C VAL A 861 -26.63 -3.77 -24.54
N ARG A 862 -25.63 -3.75 -23.67
CA ARG A 862 -25.03 -2.50 -23.22
C ARG A 862 -23.92 -2.12 -24.18
N THR A 863 -23.98 -0.90 -24.72
CA THR A 863 -22.84 -0.36 -25.48
C THR A 863 -21.60 -0.28 -24.59
N LEU A 864 -20.44 -0.13 -25.21
CA LEU A 864 -19.16 -0.20 -24.53
C LEU A 864 -19.08 0.75 -23.31
N ASP A 865 -18.81 0.20 -22.13
CA ASP A 865 -18.51 0.94 -20.91
C ASP A 865 -17.00 0.86 -20.61
N ALA A 866 -16.22 1.56 -21.42
CA ALA A 866 -14.78 1.71 -21.24
C ALA A 866 -14.49 2.86 -20.26
N GLY A 867 -13.50 2.69 -19.38
CA GLY A 867 -13.19 3.64 -18.29
C GLY A 867 -12.11 3.15 -17.32
N SER A 868 -12.14 3.66 -16.08
CA SER A 868 -11.12 3.48 -15.03
C SER A 868 -10.61 2.06 -14.79
N ASP A 869 -11.53 1.11 -14.67
CA ASP A 869 -11.25 -0.29 -14.34
C ASP A 869 -11.00 -1.15 -15.59
N LYS A 870 -11.20 -0.56 -16.78
CA LYS A 870 -11.17 -1.23 -18.10
C LYS A 870 -10.60 -0.30 -19.17
N PRO A 871 -9.32 0.11 -19.04
CA PRO A 871 -8.70 0.97 -20.04
C PRO A 871 -8.62 0.24 -21.38
N LEU A 872 -8.91 0.97 -22.46
CA LEU A 872 -8.76 0.52 -23.84
C LEU A 872 -7.77 1.45 -24.55
N PRO A 873 -6.63 0.95 -25.05
CA PRO A 873 -5.57 1.77 -25.65
C PRO A 873 -6.07 2.77 -26.70
N PHE A 874 -7.03 2.34 -27.52
CA PHE A 874 -7.59 3.12 -28.62
C PHE A 874 -8.74 4.06 -28.21
N LEU A 875 -9.22 4.02 -26.95
CA LEU A 875 -10.45 4.74 -26.54
C LEU A 875 -10.37 5.45 -25.19
N THR A 876 -9.58 5.00 -24.23
CA THR A 876 -9.51 5.64 -22.89
C THR A 876 -8.36 6.63 -22.81
N ALA A 877 -8.58 7.79 -22.18
CA ALA A 877 -7.51 8.73 -21.86
C ALA A 877 -6.68 8.18 -20.69
N ILE A 878 -5.36 8.06 -20.88
CA ILE A 878 -4.46 7.40 -19.92
C ILE A 878 -4.22 8.28 -18.66
N ASP A 879 -4.41 9.60 -18.76
CA ASP A 879 -3.97 10.57 -17.74
C ASP A 879 -5.11 11.28 -16.98
N GLU A 880 -6.31 10.68 -16.87
CA GLU A 880 -7.42 11.31 -16.16
C GLU A 880 -7.30 11.14 -14.62
N PRO A 881 -7.28 12.22 -13.80
CA PRO A 881 -7.04 12.12 -12.34
C PRO A 881 -8.08 11.28 -11.58
N ASN A 882 -9.31 11.23 -12.08
CA ASN A 882 -10.36 10.38 -11.55
C ASN A 882 -11.13 9.77 -12.73
N PRO A 883 -10.65 8.64 -13.27
CA PRO A 883 -11.25 8.07 -14.47
C PRO A 883 -12.67 7.52 -14.21
N VAL A 884 -13.03 7.23 -12.96
CA VAL A 884 -14.39 6.84 -12.57
C VAL A 884 -15.36 8.01 -12.77
N LEU A 885 -14.95 9.26 -12.50
CA LEU A 885 -15.76 10.45 -12.75
C LEU A 885 -15.57 11.04 -14.17
N GLY A 886 -14.85 10.32 -15.03
CA GLY A 886 -14.24 10.86 -16.23
C GLY A 886 -14.91 10.55 -17.56
N LEU A 887 -14.08 10.48 -18.62
CA LEU A 887 -14.48 10.16 -20.00
C LEU A 887 -14.71 8.65 -20.16
N ARG A 888 -15.84 8.18 -19.61
CA ARG A 888 -16.24 6.76 -19.66
C ARG A 888 -17.66 6.55 -20.19
N GLY A 889 -17.96 5.30 -20.55
CA GLY A 889 -19.26 4.91 -21.08
C GLY A 889 -19.66 5.69 -22.33
N VAL A 890 -20.90 6.18 -22.39
CA VAL A 890 -21.41 6.95 -23.54
C VAL A 890 -20.57 8.21 -23.85
N ARG A 891 -19.87 8.76 -22.86
CA ARG A 891 -19.09 9.99 -23.02
C ARG A 891 -17.84 9.80 -23.86
N THR A 892 -17.35 8.57 -24.03
CA THR A 892 -16.26 8.26 -24.98
C THR A 892 -16.59 8.73 -26.39
N ALA A 893 -17.89 8.72 -26.77
CA ALA A 893 -18.37 9.21 -28.06
C ALA A 893 -18.21 10.73 -28.26
N ILE A 894 -17.91 11.51 -27.20
CA ILE A 894 -17.59 12.94 -27.33
C ILE A 894 -16.29 13.12 -28.12
N ARG A 895 -15.31 12.25 -27.89
CA ARG A 895 -14.01 12.27 -28.58
C ARG A 895 -14.01 11.35 -29.79
N ASP A 896 -14.52 10.14 -29.63
CA ASP A 896 -14.45 9.05 -30.61
C ASP A 896 -15.86 8.56 -31.01
N PRO A 897 -16.70 9.43 -31.63
CA PRO A 897 -18.10 9.10 -31.93
C PRO A 897 -18.26 7.88 -32.84
N GLN A 898 -17.26 7.62 -33.68
CA GLN A 898 -17.33 6.55 -34.66
C GLN A 898 -17.27 5.15 -34.03
N VAL A 899 -16.69 5.00 -32.83
CA VAL A 899 -16.63 3.71 -32.12
C VAL A 899 -18.05 3.27 -31.75
N LEU A 900 -18.82 4.20 -31.20
CA LEU A 900 -20.23 3.96 -30.89
C LEU A 900 -21.03 3.67 -32.16
N GLU A 901 -20.81 4.43 -33.25
CA GLU A 901 -21.51 4.22 -34.52
C GLU A 901 -21.23 2.83 -35.11
N ARG A 902 -19.97 2.40 -35.14
CA ARG A 902 -19.57 1.05 -35.61
C ARG A 902 -20.12 -0.04 -34.71
N GLN A 903 -20.13 0.16 -33.39
CA GLN A 903 -20.72 -0.79 -32.45
C GLN A 903 -22.23 -0.95 -32.67
N LEU A 904 -22.96 0.17 -32.81
CA LEU A 904 -24.40 0.14 -33.09
C LEU A 904 -24.71 -0.54 -34.42
N GLN A 905 -23.89 -0.27 -35.45
CA GLN A 905 -23.97 -0.98 -36.74
C GLN A 905 -23.78 -2.49 -36.56
N ALA A 906 -22.73 -2.91 -35.86
CA ALA A 906 -22.45 -4.32 -35.63
C ALA A 906 -23.58 -5.04 -34.86
N ILE A 907 -24.15 -4.38 -33.85
CA ILE A 907 -25.30 -4.92 -33.10
C ILE A 907 -26.51 -5.09 -34.03
N ALA A 908 -26.84 -4.08 -34.84
CA ALA A 908 -27.98 -4.14 -35.76
C ALA A 908 -27.80 -5.23 -36.83
N GLU A 909 -26.60 -5.35 -37.41
CA GLU A 909 -26.28 -6.40 -38.39
C GLU A 909 -26.38 -7.80 -37.79
N ALA A 910 -25.83 -8.01 -36.58
CA ALA A 910 -25.92 -9.28 -35.88
C ALA A 910 -27.37 -9.65 -35.50
N ALA A 911 -28.14 -8.68 -35.00
CA ALA A 911 -29.55 -8.87 -34.64
C ALA A 911 -30.39 -9.26 -35.86
N ALA A 912 -30.18 -8.60 -37.00
CA ALA A 912 -30.86 -8.93 -38.25
C ALA A 912 -30.46 -10.33 -38.78
N ALA A 913 -29.18 -10.70 -38.68
CA ALA A 913 -28.69 -11.99 -39.13
C ALA A 913 -29.31 -13.16 -38.35
N GLU A 914 -29.47 -13.03 -37.03
CA GLU A 914 -30.03 -14.07 -36.16
C GLU A 914 -31.54 -13.93 -35.92
N ARG A 915 -32.17 -12.85 -36.42
CA ARG A 915 -33.58 -12.49 -36.15
C ARG A 915 -33.89 -12.43 -34.65
N ALA A 916 -32.94 -11.95 -33.85
CA ALA A 916 -33.06 -11.87 -32.40
C ALA A 916 -33.81 -10.61 -31.95
N ASP A 917 -34.55 -10.68 -30.83
CA ASP A 917 -35.15 -9.50 -30.18
C ASP A 917 -34.08 -8.79 -29.35
N VAL A 918 -33.42 -7.80 -29.97
CA VAL A 918 -32.32 -7.06 -29.36
C VAL A 918 -32.75 -5.65 -28.99
N ALA A 919 -32.52 -5.29 -27.73
CA ALA A 919 -32.64 -3.94 -27.21
C ALA A 919 -31.24 -3.42 -26.86
N VAL A 920 -31.01 -2.11 -27.01
CA VAL A 920 -29.68 -1.52 -26.77
C VAL A 920 -29.77 -0.38 -25.76
N MET A 921 -28.83 -0.32 -24.83
CA MET A 921 -28.74 0.75 -23.85
C MET A 921 -27.34 1.34 -23.72
N ALA A 922 -27.27 2.63 -23.40
CA ALA A 922 -26.02 3.35 -23.13
C ALA A 922 -25.72 3.43 -21.61
N PRO A 923 -24.46 3.18 -21.20
CA PRO A 923 -23.97 3.42 -19.84
C PRO A 923 -23.67 4.91 -19.57
N MET A 924 -23.58 5.28 -18.30
CA MET A 924 -23.06 6.57 -17.80
C MET A 924 -23.86 7.82 -18.20
N ILE A 925 -25.13 7.65 -18.54
CA ILE A 925 -26.05 8.75 -18.85
C ILE A 925 -26.25 9.62 -17.61
N ALA A 926 -26.14 10.94 -17.78
CA ALA A 926 -26.42 11.92 -16.73
C ALA A 926 -27.46 12.97 -17.13
N THR A 927 -27.66 13.18 -18.44
CA THR A 927 -28.51 14.27 -18.95
C THR A 927 -29.50 13.80 -20.03
N LEU A 928 -30.57 14.57 -20.19
CA LEU A 928 -31.54 14.38 -21.28
C LEU A 928 -30.91 14.58 -22.66
N GLY A 929 -29.91 15.46 -22.77
CA GLY A 929 -29.18 15.70 -24.01
C GLY A 929 -28.46 14.44 -24.50
N GLU A 930 -27.63 13.84 -23.63
CA GLU A 930 -26.94 12.57 -23.92
C GLU A 930 -27.94 11.47 -24.28
N THR A 931 -29.05 11.38 -23.56
CA THR A 931 -30.11 10.38 -23.79
C THR A 931 -30.72 10.51 -25.18
N ARG A 932 -31.13 11.72 -25.58
CA ARG A 932 -31.72 11.98 -26.90
C ARG A 932 -30.74 11.74 -28.02
N GLU A 933 -29.48 12.14 -27.84
CA GLU A 933 -28.44 11.94 -28.83
C GLU A 933 -28.18 10.44 -29.06
N PHE A 934 -27.99 9.67 -27.98
CA PHE A 934 -27.82 8.23 -28.05
C PHE A 934 -29.03 7.56 -28.71
N ALA A 935 -30.24 7.89 -28.29
CA ALA A 935 -31.46 7.32 -28.84
C ALA A 935 -31.62 7.60 -30.34
N ALA A 936 -31.25 8.80 -30.80
CA ALA A 936 -31.25 9.15 -32.21
C ALA A 936 -30.23 8.32 -33.00
N ARG A 937 -28.99 8.17 -32.49
CA ARG A 937 -27.93 7.37 -33.14
C ARG A 937 -28.30 5.90 -33.22
N ALA A 938 -28.80 5.30 -32.14
CA ALA A 938 -29.20 3.90 -32.11
C ALA A 938 -30.38 3.61 -33.07
N ARG A 939 -31.39 4.47 -33.10
CA ARG A 939 -32.52 4.34 -34.03
C ARG A 939 -32.07 4.52 -35.49
N ALA A 940 -31.13 5.43 -35.76
CA ALA A 940 -30.55 5.61 -37.10
C ALA A 940 -29.77 4.37 -37.58
N ALA A 941 -29.16 3.61 -36.66
CA ALA A 941 -28.51 2.34 -36.97
C ALA A 941 -29.49 1.16 -37.18
N GLY A 942 -30.81 1.37 -37.01
CA GLY A 942 -31.84 0.35 -37.21
C GLY A 942 -32.25 -0.40 -35.95
N ILE A 943 -31.84 0.05 -34.76
CA ILE A 943 -32.25 -0.55 -33.48
C ILE A 943 -33.64 -0.02 -33.09
N ALA A 944 -34.60 -0.95 -32.90
CA ALA A 944 -35.99 -0.60 -32.63
C ALA A 944 -36.28 -0.29 -31.15
N SER A 945 -35.61 -0.97 -30.22
CA SER A 945 -35.80 -0.78 -28.78
C SER A 945 -34.54 -0.19 -28.17
N VAL A 946 -34.63 1.05 -27.70
CA VAL A 946 -33.51 1.80 -27.15
C VAL A 946 -33.80 2.22 -25.73
N GLY A 947 -32.86 1.95 -24.83
CA GLY A 947 -32.93 2.30 -23.42
C GLY A 947 -31.69 3.01 -22.92
N ILE A 948 -31.63 3.25 -21.62
CA ILE A 948 -30.43 3.75 -20.94
C ILE A 948 -30.16 2.95 -19.68
N MET A 949 -28.89 2.85 -19.34
CA MET A 949 -28.48 2.44 -18.01
C MET A 949 -28.58 3.65 -17.08
N LEU A 950 -29.45 3.58 -16.09
CA LEU A 950 -29.64 4.63 -15.11
C LEU A 950 -28.77 4.31 -13.90
N GLU A 951 -27.60 4.92 -13.87
CA GLU A 951 -26.57 4.62 -12.88
C GLU A 951 -25.83 5.85 -12.34
N THR A 952 -26.34 7.05 -12.65
CA THR A 952 -25.83 8.30 -12.07
C THR A 952 -26.92 8.95 -11.20
N PRO A 953 -26.55 9.62 -10.09
CA PRO A 953 -27.52 10.33 -9.25
C PRO A 953 -28.26 11.43 -10.02
N ALA A 954 -27.58 12.08 -10.98
CA ALA A 954 -28.19 13.08 -11.85
C ALA A 954 -29.33 12.49 -12.70
N ALA A 955 -29.11 11.30 -13.28
CA ALA A 955 -30.14 10.59 -14.03
C ALA A 955 -31.29 10.11 -13.12
N ALA A 956 -31.02 9.72 -11.88
CA ALA A 956 -32.06 9.33 -10.92
C ALA A 956 -32.98 10.51 -10.54
N VAL A 957 -32.40 11.68 -10.30
CA VAL A 957 -33.16 12.90 -9.94
C VAL A 957 -33.98 13.43 -11.13
N THR A 958 -33.52 13.20 -12.36
CA THR A 958 -34.19 13.63 -13.61
C THR A 958 -34.86 12.48 -14.37
N ALA A 959 -35.16 11.37 -13.67
CA ALA A 959 -35.60 10.13 -14.32
C ALA A 959 -36.88 10.29 -15.14
N ALA A 960 -37.79 11.18 -14.75
CA ALA A 960 -39.05 11.40 -15.48
C ALA A 960 -38.80 11.89 -16.90
N GLU A 961 -37.95 12.91 -17.07
CA GLU A 961 -37.59 13.45 -18.38
C GLU A 961 -36.82 12.41 -19.23
N LEU A 962 -35.98 11.60 -18.60
CA LEU A 962 -35.22 10.57 -19.30
C LEU A 962 -36.14 9.44 -19.79
N CYS A 963 -37.09 9.00 -18.96
CA CYS A 963 -38.04 7.92 -19.28
C CYS A 963 -38.89 8.25 -20.51
N GLU A 964 -39.24 9.52 -20.73
CA GLU A 964 -40.00 9.95 -21.91
C GLU A 964 -39.19 9.87 -23.22
N ALA A 965 -37.87 9.81 -23.15
CA ALA A 965 -36.99 9.82 -24.33
C ALA A 965 -36.64 8.41 -24.86
N VAL A 966 -36.90 7.37 -24.08
CA VAL A 966 -36.44 6.00 -24.32
C VAL A 966 -37.54 4.96 -24.09
N ASP A 967 -37.32 3.75 -24.57
CA ASP A 967 -38.31 2.67 -24.55
C ASP A 967 -38.25 1.82 -23.27
N PHE A 968 -37.12 1.87 -22.54
CA PHE A 968 -36.91 1.21 -21.25
C PHE A 968 -35.72 1.83 -20.51
N ILE A 969 -35.61 1.55 -19.21
CA ILE A 969 -34.43 1.87 -18.41
C ILE A 969 -33.94 0.63 -17.67
N SER A 970 -32.64 0.57 -17.37
CA SER A 970 -32.07 -0.47 -16.51
C SER A 970 -31.19 0.17 -15.45
N VAL A 971 -31.48 -0.07 -14.17
CA VAL A 971 -30.71 0.52 -13.07
C VAL A 971 -29.42 -0.27 -12.86
N GLY A 972 -28.29 0.42 -13.00
CA GLY A 972 -26.96 -0.08 -12.65
C GLY A 972 -26.66 0.22 -11.19
N THR A 973 -27.05 -0.66 -10.26
CA THR A 973 -26.93 -0.37 -8.81
C THR A 973 -25.49 -0.20 -8.34
N ASN A 974 -24.52 -0.80 -9.02
CA ASN A 974 -23.12 -0.74 -8.63
C ASN A 974 -22.57 0.69 -8.78
N ASP A 975 -22.67 1.25 -9.98
CA ASP A 975 -22.24 2.61 -10.25
C ASP A 975 -23.17 3.64 -9.58
N LEU A 976 -24.49 3.39 -9.51
CA LEU A 976 -25.41 4.26 -8.78
C LEU A 976 -25.06 4.37 -7.29
N SER A 977 -24.72 3.24 -6.65
CA SER A 977 -24.26 3.23 -5.27
C SER A 977 -22.97 4.03 -5.11
N GLN A 978 -21.95 3.72 -5.92
CA GLN A 978 -20.65 4.38 -5.91
C GLN A 978 -20.77 5.90 -6.02
N TYR A 979 -21.55 6.42 -6.96
CA TYR A 979 -21.72 7.86 -7.14
C TYR A 979 -22.65 8.51 -6.14
N THR A 980 -23.67 7.79 -5.63
CA THR A 980 -24.56 8.32 -4.59
C THR A 980 -23.83 8.45 -3.26
N MET A 981 -22.96 7.48 -2.96
CA MET A 981 -22.20 7.43 -1.71
C MET A 981 -20.84 8.13 -1.79
N ALA A 982 -20.43 8.55 -3.00
CA ALA A 982 -19.10 9.08 -3.29
C ALA A 982 -17.98 8.15 -2.80
N ALA A 983 -18.18 6.84 -2.94
CA ALA A 983 -17.31 5.79 -2.43
C ALA A 983 -16.89 4.86 -3.57
N ASP A 984 -15.58 4.81 -3.85
CA ASP A 984 -15.07 3.90 -4.86
C ASP A 984 -15.27 2.44 -4.42
N ARG A 985 -15.93 1.63 -5.25
CA ARG A 985 -16.16 0.20 -4.99
C ARG A 985 -14.85 -0.60 -4.92
N MET A 986 -13.77 -0.08 -5.49
CA MET A 986 -12.44 -0.67 -5.40
C MET A 986 -11.74 -0.39 -4.07
N SER A 987 -12.24 0.57 -3.28
CA SER A 987 -11.68 0.92 -1.98
C SER A 987 -12.20 0.01 -0.87
N ALA A 988 -11.32 -0.85 -0.34
CA ALA A 988 -11.65 -1.72 0.79
C ALA A 988 -12.06 -0.92 2.04
N SER A 989 -11.37 0.19 2.32
CA SER A 989 -11.66 1.06 3.47
C SER A 989 -13.05 1.69 3.42
N LEU A 990 -13.67 1.76 2.23
CA LEU A 990 -15.01 2.32 2.01
C LEU A 990 -16.08 1.24 1.78
N ALA A 991 -15.77 -0.05 1.94
CA ALA A 991 -16.68 -1.15 1.61
C ALA A 991 -18.04 -1.07 2.34
N ALA A 992 -18.07 -0.56 3.57
CA ALA A 992 -19.33 -0.38 4.31
C ALA A 992 -20.31 0.59 3.61
N LEU A 993 -19.81 1.53 2.81
CA LEU A 993 -20.63 2.45 2.03
C LEU A 993 -21.22 1.77 0.77
N ALA A 994 -20.70 0.61 0.37
CA ALA A 994 -21.16 -0.12 -0.82
C ALA A 994 -22.36 -1.06 -0.56
N ASP A 995 -22.91 -1.11 0.66
CA ASP A 995 -24.07 -1.95 0.98
C ASP A 995 -25.28 -1.57 0.08
N PRO A 996 -25.89 -2.50 -0.67
CA PRO A 996 -27.05 -2.18 -1.51
C PRO A 996 -28.29 -1.73 -0.71
N TRP A 997 -28.33 -1.98 0.61
CA TRP A 997 -29.39 -1.53 1.51
C TRP A 997 -29.21 -0.10 2.03
N GLN A 998 -28.20 0.64 1.55
CA GLN A 998 -28.03 2.04 1.90
C GLN A 998 -29.33 2.84 1.65
N PRO A 999 -29.85 3.59 2.65
CA PRO A 999 -31.10 4.32 2.52
C PRO A 999 -31.10 5.33 1.36
N ALA A 1000 -29.94 5.96 1.09
CA ALA A 1000 -29.78 6.88 -0.02
C ALA A 1000 -29.99 6.18 -1.37
N LEU A 1001 -29.38 5.00 -1.56
CA LEU A 1001 -29.52 4.20 -2.77
C LEU A 1001 -30.95 3.71 -2.97
N LEU A 1002 -31.58 3.17 -1.92
CA LEU A 1002 -32.99 2.74 -1.95
C LEU A 1002 -33.93 3.88 -2.38
N ARG A 1003 -33.68 5.10 -1.89
CA ARG A 1003 -34.46 6.29 -2.26
C ARG A 1003 -34.20 6.74 -3.70
N MET A 1004 -32.96 6.62 -4.19
CA MET A 1004 -32.66 6.88 -5.61
C MET A 1004 -33.38 5.89 -6.52
N ILE A 1005 -33.37 4.59 -6.20
CA ILE A 1005 -34.10 3.57 -6.96
C ILE A 1005 -35.60 3.85 -6.90
N ARG A 1006 -36.14 4.28 -5.75
CA ARG A 1006 -37.54 4.68 -5.62
C ARG A 1006 -37.90 5.84 -6.53
N LEU A 1007 -37.09 6.90 -6.58
CA LEU A 1007 -37.33 8.04 -7.47
C LEU A 1007 -37.42 7.60 -8.94
N VAL A 1008 -36.53 6.69 -9.34
CA VAL A 1008 -36.52 6.11 -10.68
C VAL A 1008 -37.77 5.26 -10.94
N GLY A 1009 -38.13 4.40 -9.99
CA GLY A 1009 -39.33 3.57 -10.07
C GLY A 1009 -40.63 4.36 -10.16
N ASP A 1010 -40.75 5.42 -9.35
CA ASP A 1010 -41.90 6.34 -9.37
C ASP A 1010 -41.99 7.06 -10.73
N ALA A 1011 -40.86 7.49 -11.30
CA ALA A 1011 -40.79 8.11 -12.63
C ALA A 1011 -41.14 7.13 -13.76
N ALA A 1012 -40.61 5.91 -13.70
CA ALA A 1012 -40.91 4.83 -14.64
C ALA A 1012 -42.41 4.46 -14.61
N ALA A 1013 -43.00 4.37 -13.42
CA ALA A 1013 -44.43 4.12 -13.26
C ALA A 1013 -45.29 5.26 -13.80
N ALA A 1014 -44.90 6.52 -13.57
CA ALA A 1014 -45.64 7.69 -14.05
C ALA A 1014 -45.65 7.82 -15.59
N THR A 1015 -44.56 7.40 -16.24
CA THR A 1015 -44.39 7.47 -17.70
C THR A 1015 -44.80 6.18 -18.42
N GLY A 1016 -44.94 5.07 -17.68
CA GLY A 1016 -45.19 3.75 -18.24
C GLY A 1016 -43.95 3.09 -18.86
N THR A 1017 -42.76 3.66 -18.64
CA THR A 1017 -41.49 3.13 -19.13
C THR A 1017 -41.05 1.92 -18.28
N PRO A 1018 -40.81 0.73 -18.87
CA PRO A 1018 -40.34 -0.43 -18.11
C PRO A 1018 -38.99 -0.19 -17.43
N MET A 1019 -38.88 -0.56 -16.15
CA MET A 1019 -37.64 -0.50 -15.37
C MET A 1019 -37.09 -1.91 -15.10
N GLY A 1020 -35.88 -2.17 -15.58
CA GLY A 1020 -35.07 -3.33 -15.19
C GLY A 1020 -33.99 -2.99 -14.17
N LEU A 1021 -33.36 -4.01 -13.58
CA LEU A 1021 -32.13 -3.88 -12.80
C LEU A 1021 -31.13 -4.94 -13.22
N CYS A 1022 -29.86 -4.55 -13.37
CA CYS A 1022 -28.80 -5.46 -13.83
C CYS A 1022 -27.55 -5.48 -12.94
N GLY A 1023 -27.62 -4.82 -11.78
CA GLY A 1023 -26.57 -4.90 -10.76
C GLY A 1023 -26.64 -6.17 -9.92
N GLU A 1024 -25.54 -6.49 -9.22
CA GLU A 1024 -25.41 -7.72 -8.43
C GLU A 1024 -26.44 -7.82 -7.30
N ALA A 1025 -26.93 -6.67 -6.81
CA ALA A 1025 -27.95 -6.61 -5.78
C ALA A 1025 -29.24 -7.35 -6.17
N ALA A 1026 -29.54 -7.50 -7.47
CA ALA A 1026 -30.69 -8.26 -7.96
C ALA A 1026 -30.58 -9.78 -7.69
N ALA A 1027 -29.39 -10.30 -7.38
CA ALA A 1027 -29.16 -11.70 -7.05
C ALA A 1027 -29.59 -12.09 -5.62
N ASN A 1028 -29.78 -11.10 -4.73
CA ASN A 1028 -30.27 -11.36 -3.38
C ASN A 1028 -31.80 -11.53 -3.41
N PRO A 1029 -32.37 -12.65 -2.91
CA PRO A 1029 -33.81 -12.90 -3.01
C PRO A 1029 -34.71 -11.90 -2.27
N ASP A 1030 -34.32 -11.45 -1.08
CA ASP A 1030 -35.12 -10.47 -0.31
C ASP A 1030 -35.03 -9.08 -0.94
N PHE A 1031 -33.83 -8.68 -1.37
CA PHE A 1031 -33.64 -7.42 -2.04
C PHE A 1031 -34.33 -7.41 -3.41
N ALA A 1032 -34.34 -8.51 -4.15
CA ALA A 1032 -35.11 -8.66 -5.39
C ALA A 1032 -36.61 -8.38 -5.18
N ALA A 1033 -37.21 -8.89 -4.10
CA ALA A 1033 -38.59 -8.57 -3.74
C ALA A 1033 -38.78 -7.07 -3.43
N VAL A 1034 -37.83 -6.45 -2.72
CA VAL A 1034 -37.82 -5.00 -2.50
C VAL A 1034 -37.73 -4.22 -3.82
N LEU A 1035 -36.86 -4.63 -4.74
CA LEU A 1035 -36.70 -4.00 -6.06
C LEU A 1035 -37.97 -4.08 -6.90
N VAL A 1036 -38.66 -5.24 -6.89
CA VAL A 1036 -39.99 -5.39 -7.51
C VAL A 1036 -41.01 -4.44 -6.86
N GLY A 1037 -40.97 -4.29 -5.53
CA GLY A 1037 -41.78 -3.32 -4.79
C GLY A 1037 -41.48 -1.86 -5.15
N LEU A 1038 -40.24 -1.56 -5.57
CA LEU A 1038 -39.81 -0.27 -6.10
C LEU A 1038 -40.15 -0.08 -7.59
N GLY A 1039 -40.81 -1.04 -8.25
CA GLY A 1039 -41.29 -0.92 -9.62
C GLY A 1039 -40.49 -1.67 -10.68
N ALA A 1040 -39.57 -2.55 -10.28
CA ALA A 1040 -38.82 -3.37 -11.22
C ALA A 1040 -39.73 -4.38 -11.95
N SER A 1041 -39.73 -4.35 -13.28
CA SER A 1041 -40.43 -5.32 -14.13
C SER A 1041 -39.51 -6.43 -14.67
N SER A 1042 -38.19 -6.26 -14.53
CA SER A 1042 -37.19 -7.26 -14.86
C SER A 1042 -35.98 -7.19 -13.93
N LEU A 1043 -35.39 -8.35 -13.64
CA LEU A 1043 -34.20 -8.50 -12.81
C LEU A 1043 -33.18 -9.34 -13.57
N SER A 1044 -31.96 -8.81 -13.69
CA SER A 1044 -30.86 -9.45 -14.40
C SER A 1044 -29.69 -9.70 -13.45
N MET A 1045 -29.26 -10.96 -13.38
CA MET A 1045 -28.32 -11.46 -12.35
C MET A 1045 -27.46 -12.61 -12.88
N THR A 1046 -26.57 -13.15 -12.05
CA THR A 1046 -25.82 -14.36 -12.42
C THR A 1046 -26.76 -15.56 -12.55
N ALA A 1047 -26.47 -16.47 -13.50
CA ALA A 1047 -27.34 -17.60 -13.81
C ALA A 1047 -27.67 -18.49 -12.58
N ARG A 1048 -26.76 -18.57 -11.60
CA ARG A 1048 -26.94 -19.36 -10.38
C ARG A 1048 -27.99 -18.77 -9.43
N ALA A 1049 -28.21 -17.45 -9.45
CA ALA A 1049 -29.14 -16.77 -8.56
C ALA A 1049 -30.60 -16.85 -9.03
N ILE A 1050 -30.83 -17.03 -10.33
CA ILE A 1050 -32.16 -17.05 -10.96
C ILE A 1050 -33.14 -17.97 -10.24
N PRO A 1051 -32.81 -19.24 -9.92
CA PRO A 1051 -33.79 -20.13 -9.31
C PRO A 1051 -34.19 -19.70 -7.89
N THR A 1052 -33.24 -19.21 -7.11
CA THR A 1052 -33.47 -18.78 -5.73
C THR A 1052 -34.32 -17.50 -5.68
N VAL A 1053 -34.05 -16.54 -6.57
CA VAL A 1053 -34.87 -15.34 -6.70
C VAL A 1053 -36.27 -15.67 -7.20
N GLY A 1054 -36.39 -16.54 -8.21
CA GLY A 1054 -37.69 -17.01 -8.70
C GLY A 1054 -38.53 -17.68 -7.61
N ALA A 1055 -37.92 -18.56 -6.81
CA ALA A 1055 -38.59 -19.20 -5.69
C ALA A 1055 -39.05 -18.18 -4.62
N ARG A 1056 -38.23 -17.16 -4.33
CA ARG A 1056 -38.59 -16.12 -3.35
C ARG A 1056 -39.76 -15.27 -3.84
N LEU A 1057 -39.73 -14.83 -5.09
CA LEU A 1057 -40.83 -14.05 -5.68
C LEU A 1057 -42.13 -14.87 -5.69
N ALA A 1058 -42.08 -16.15 -6.07
CA ALA A 1058 -43.26 -17.02 -6.08
C ALA A 1058 -43.91 -17.19 -4.69
N GLY A 1059 -43.18 -16.91 -3.60
CA GLY A 1059 -43.68 -16.97 -2.23
C GLY A 1059 -44.26 -15.67 -1.69
N VAL A 1060 -44.17 -14.54 -2.40
CA VAL A 1060 -44.61 -13.22 -1.91
C VAL A 1060 -45.49 -12.52 -2.93
N THR A 1061 -46.44 -11.70 -2.48
CA THR A 1061 -47.31 -10.89 -3.36
C THR A 1061 -46.65 -9.57 -3.75
N LEU A 1062 -47.11 -8.93 -4.82
CA LEU A 1062 -46.66 -7.59 -5.20
C LEU A 1062 -46.90 -6.56 -4.09
N GLU A 1063 -48.00 -6.69 -3.34
CA GLU A 1063 -48.31 -5.78 -2.24
C GLU A 1063 -47.32 -5.96 -1.06
N GLN A 1064 -46.92 -7.19 -0.75
CA GLN A 1064 -45.84 -7.43 0.23
C GLN A 1064 -44.52 -6.86 -0.25
N CYS A 1065 -44.20 -6.98 -1.54
CA CYS A 1065 -43.01 -6.37 -2.13
C CYS A 1065 -43.01 -4.84 -1.94
N ARG A 1066 -44.12 -4.17 -2.24
CA ARG A 1066 -44.29 -2.72 -2.04
C ARG A 1066 -44.19 -2.31 -0.57
N ALA A 1067 -44.81 -3.07 0.33
CA ALA A 1067 -44.73 -2.81 1.76
C ALA A 1067 -43.29 -2.98 2.29
N ALA A 1068 -42.57 -4.01 1.83
CA ALA A 1068 -41.17 -4.23 2.18
C ALA A 1068 -40.27 -3.10 1.65
N ALA A 1069 -40.50 -2.65 0.42
CA ALA A 1069 -39.81 -1.50 -0.16
C ALA A 1069 -40.05 -0.21 0.62
N ALA A 1070 -41.30 0.06 1.00
CA ALA A 1070 -41.64 1.23 1.82
C ALA A 1070 -40.95 1.18 3.19
N ALA A 1071 -40.94 0.01 3.84
CA ALA A 1071 -40.27 -0.20 5.12
C ALA A 1071 -38.75 -0.02 5.01
N ALA A 1072 -38.13 -0.58 3.97
CA ALA A 1072 -36.70 -0.45 3.71
C ALA A 1072 -36.30 1.02 3.46
N CYS A 1073 -37.04 1.76 2.61
CA CYS A 1073 -36.77 3.17 2.35
C CYS A 1073 -36.93 4.09 3.57
N ALA A 1074 -37.77 3.69 4.53
CA ALA A 1074 -38.04 4.43 5.76
C ALA A 1074 -36.97 4.21 6.84
N ALA A 1075 -36.19 3.12 6.75
CA ALA A 1075 -35.15 2.81 7.72
C ALA A 1075 -33.97 3.81 7.63
N PRO A 1076 -33.32 4.12 8.77
CA PRO A 1076 -32.23 5.10 8.82
C PRO A 1076 -30.85 4.51 8.43
N GLU A 1077 -30.71 3.18 8.41
CA GLU A 1077 -29.44 2.49 8.19
C GLU A 1077 -29.64 1.15 7.47
N PRO A 1078 -28.61 0.60 6.79
CA PRO A 1078 -28.73 -0.62 5.98
C PRO A 1078 -29.25 -1.85 6.74
N THR A 1079 -28.72 -2.09 7.95
CA THR A 1079 -29.12 -3.22 8.79
C THR A 1079 -30.60 -3.16 9.16
N ALA A 1080 -31.07 -1.97 9.55
CA ALA A 1080 -32.48 -1.73 9.85
C ALA A 1080 -33.37 -1.87 8.60
N ALA A 1081 -32.90 -1.41 7.44
CA ALA A 1081 -33.65 -1.55 6.18
C ALA A 1081 -33.88 -3.02 5.81
N ARG A 1082 -32.83 -3.85 5.93
CA ARG A 1082 -32.90 -5.28 5.68
C ARG A 1082 -33.81 -6.01 6.67
N ALA A 1083 -33.68 -5.71 7.95
CA ALA A 1083 -34.53 -6.30 8.99
C ALA A 1083 -36.00 -5.93 8.78
N ALA A 1084 -36.28 -4.67 8.46
CA ALA A 1084 -37.64 -4.18 8.20
C ALA A 1084 -38.26 -4.83 6.96
N ALA A 1085 -37.51 -4.96 5.86
CA ALA A 1085 -37.98 -5.67 4.68
C ALA A 1085 -38.26 -7.15 4.96
N ARG A 1086 -37.32 -7.84 5.63
CA ARG A 1086 -37.49 -9.26 6.00
C ARG A 1086 -38.71 -9.50 6.88
N ALA A 1087 -38.98 -8.61 7.85
CA ALA A 1087 -40.15 -8.72 8.71
C ALA A 1087 -41.48 -8.61 7.94
N VAL A 1088 -41.51 -7.90 6.81
CA VAL A 1088 -42.69 -7.78 5.94
C VAL A 1088 -42.82 -8.96 4.97
N LEU A 1089 -41.69 -9.55 4.55
CA LEU A 1089 -41.62 -10.66 3.60
C LEU A 1089 -41.65 -12.05 4.28
N ALA A 1090 -41.66 -12.10 5.61
CA ALA A 1090 -41.88 -13.30 6.43
C ALA A 1090 -43.38 -13.52 6.64
#